data_AF-A0A952V4D2-F1
#
_entry.id   AF-A0A952V4D2-F1
#
_cell.length_a   1.000
_cell.length_b   1.000
_cell.length_c   1.000
_cell.angle_alpha   90.00
_cell.angle_beta   90.00
_cell.angle_gamma   90.00
#
_symmetry.space_group_name_H-M   'P 1'
#
loop_
_entity.id
_entity.type
_entity.pdbx_description
1 polymer ?
#
loop_
_entity_poly.entity_id
_entity_poly.type
_entity_poly.pdbx_seq_one_letter_code
_entity_poly.pdbx_strand_id
1 'polypeptide(L)'
;MSSVNEDAKPEDAEAVPSTSTPPPAKSRRRRIAMNAARVGLAVVVGLAIAEVAFRVRDAGAFPHVNVYVPDPELGARLEPGATEKLRFSNNPVTSLRVNSEGYRGGEWPPPAAEELIVVGDSQVLGLGVEEDETFSAVLQSSLGGGAVVRNLGVPTYGPPEYNAVIEEALAKRPAKTVVYVVNLANDMFEAKRRNKDRHAIWDGWAVRKETAPASVIGFPGRSLLYTHSHAFFAWRGWLHRHEPQDNEQGFASEGTWQDIADAAANAETEHARLAAESTRLAQLHEAQVKQAEDRAEVAAKKLDRAVLGEIPYSEINEPNANYDNPNYIPKDALFEAGRLNPGDIVNVSFGESGRDVRVNAEHIRRGAVLRVAFEKKVRAEAEAKKNKEVLEAFDARDREAKRAAEMKVAPPPKAIPYSPLTPALREAKAACDKHGARLFVVALPIDVQVSKEEWTKYGVEPVDMEPTKVLNEDVLVAARAIGADAFDALPPLAAAQPGAFLHGDLHMTPKGHKAVGEALAKALRAPRVAMPGEGLPAFRSWPPRHDEWRPETEIAVRESDPAGCETKKVREWLGIFCRHEPLATGVVVTSGTEVTAGAVPGGSFLVAPVIPGQDLAATFLYEGASRDFTVKVGDAVATADVGFTKPLAARPELATTPAPETNAFCTCFIAENPGKACSDATTVPNADCARTYGTDCKKLLACASGEPAAVPTCAEGFARAGAAQRCRQLCSKDVACKTGRCVEWQGGQVCL
;
A
#
# COMPACT_ATOMS: atom_id res chain seq x y z
N MET A 1 -33.05 77.33 -91.58
CA MET A 1 -34.40 77.51 -91.00
C MET A 1 -34.17 77.89 -89.55
N SER A 2 -33.97 79.20 -89.28
CA SER A 2 -34.98 80.16 -88.77
C SER A 2 -35.30 79.84 -87.31
N SER A 3 -35.26 80.73 -86.31
CA SER A 3 -35.19 82.19 -86.17
C SER A 3 -35.06 82.47 -84.64
N VAL A 4 -34.20 83.36 -84.11
CA VAL A 4 -34.47 84.79 -83.75
C VAL A 4 -35.65 84.91 -82.74
N ASN A 5 -35.64 85.51 -81.54
CA ASN A 5 -35.06 86.75 -80.95
C ASN A 5 -35.05 86.61 -79.39
N GLU A 6 -34.06 87.09 -78.62
CA GLU A 6 -33.84 88.46 -78.08
C GLU A 6 -34.93 89.02 -77.15
N ASP A 7 -34.58 89.24 -75.87
CA ASP A 7 -34.74 90.54 -75.20
C ASP A 7 -33.84 90.64 -73.95
N ALA A 8 -33.12 91.76 -73.83
CA ALA A 8 -32.15 92.15 -72.79
C ALA A 8 -32.77 93.21 -71.84
N LYS A 9 -32.43 93.32 -70.55
CA LYS A 9 -31.35 94.13 -69.87
C LYS A 9 -31.87 94.49 -68.44
N PRO A 10 -31.12 95.13 -67.50
CA PRO A 10 -29.67 95.37 -67.38
C PRO A 10 -29.04 95.17 -65.95
N GLU A 11 -27.70 95.20 -65.95
CA GLU A 11 -26.73 95.76 -64.96
C GLU A 11 -26.65 95.26 -63.51
N ASP A 12 -25.47 94.71 -63.14
CA ASP A 12 -24.57 95.33 -62.15
C ASP A 12 -23.14 94.72 -62.19
N ALA A 13 -22.20 95.50 -61.65
CA ALA A 13 -20.77 95.54 -61.98
C ALA A 13 -19.82 94.50 -61.33
N GLU A 14 -18.63 94.43 -61.94
CA GLU A 14 -17.29 94.07 -61.41
C GLU A 14 -17.05 92.72 -60.70
N ALA A 15 -16.18 91.89 -61.29
CA ALA A 15 -14.85 91.55 -60.73
C ALA A 15 -14.12 90.52 -61.62
N VAL A 16 -12.87 90.83 -61.98
CA VAL A 16 -11.93 89.91 -62.63
C VAL A 16 -11.43 88.86 -61.62
N PRO A 17 -11.50 87.54 -61.88
CA PRO A 17 -10.76 86.56 -61.10
C PRO A 17 -9.43 86.21 -61.79
N SER A 18 -8.36 86.50 -61.07
CA SER A 18 -6.98 86.10 -61.33
C SER A 18 -6.83 84.60 -61.59
N THR A 19 -6.04 84.24 -62.58
CA THR A 19 -5.50 82.89 -62.81
C THR A 19 -4.74 82.41 -61.57
N SER A 20 -5.31 81.45 -60.83
CA SER A 20 -4.64 80.84 -59.68
C SER A 20 -3.72 79.70 -60.14
N THR A 21 -2.44 79.84 -59.81
CA THR A 21 -1.38 78.84 -59.93
C THR A 21 -1.75 77.56 -59.16
N PRO A 22 -1.48 76.34 -59.67
CA PRO A 22 -1.73 75.11 -58.92
C PRO A 22 -0.88 75.09 -57.63
N PRO A 23 -1.44 74.65 -56.48
CA PRO A 23 -0.74 74.69 -55.21
C PRO A 23 0.46 73.71 -55.20
N PRO A 24 1.55 74.03 -54.49
CA PRO A 24 2.76 73.21 -54.48
C PRO A 24 2.51 71.83 -53.85
N ALA A 25 3.03 70.77 -54.50
CA ALA A 25 2.87 69.35 -54.13
C ALA A 25 3.29 68.98 -52.68
N LYS A 26 3.93 69.88 -51.93
CA LYS A 26 4.32 69.71 -50.53
C LYS A 26 3.12 69.70 -49.55
N SER A 27 1.99 70.35 -49.88
CA SER A 27 0.81 70.41 -49.00
C SER A 27 -0.01 69.11 -48.97
N ARG A 28 -0.06 68.39 -50.11
CA ARG A 28 -0.77 67.11 -50.24
C ARG A 28 -0.10 65.99 -49.44
N ARG A 29 1.24 65.90 -49.48
CA ARG A 29 2.00 64.92 -48.67
C ARG A 29 1.87 65.16 -47.17
N ARG A 30 1.90 66.43 -46.73
CA ARG A 30 1.67 66.80 -45.32
C ARG A 30 0.26 66.44 -44.84
N ARG A 31 -0.77 66.68 -45.67
CA ARG A 31 -2.15 66.31 -45.37
C ARG A 31 -2.35 64.79 -45.30
N ILE A 32 -1.73 64.04 -46.22
CA ILE A 32 -1.73 62.56 -46.18
C ILE A 32 -1.04 62.06 -44.91
N ALA A 33 0.13 62.60 -44.57
CA ALA A 33 0.85 62.23 -43.34
C ALA A 33 0.04 62.56 -42.07
N MET A 34 -0.61 63.73 -42.00
CA MET A 34 -1.48 64.10 -40.88
C MET A 34 -2.72 63.21 -40.79
N ASN A 35 -3.35 62.86 -41.91
CA ASN A 35 -4.49 61.95 -41.92
C ASN A 35 -4.07 60.53 -41.51
N ALA A 36 -2.92 60.04 -42.01
CA ALA A 36 -2.36 58.76 -41.60
C ALA A 36 -2.02 58.76 -40.10
N ALA A 37 -1.46 59.83 -39.56
CA ALA A 37 -1.20 59.98 -38.13
C ALA A 37 -2.50 59.99 -37.30
N ARG A 38 -3.56 60.65 -37.77
CA ARG A 38 -4.88 60.65 -37.11
C ARG A 38 -5.54 59.28 -37.13
N VAL A 39 -5.48 58.57 -38.26
CA VAL A 39 -5.97 57.19 -38.37
C VAL A 39 -5.17 56.27 -37.48
N GLY A 40 -3.83 56.39 -37.49
CA GLY A 40 -2.95 55.63 -36.60
C GLY A 40 -3.28 55.88 -35.13
N LEU A 41 -3.45 57.14 -34.73
CA LEU A 41 -3.85 57.49 -33.37
C LEU A 41 -5.23 56.93 -33.01
N ALA A 42 -6.21 57.03 -33.90
CA ALA A 42 -7.55 56.49 -33.67
C ALA A 42 -7.54 54.96 -33.51
N VAL A 43 -6.75 54.24 -34.31
CA VAL A 43 -6.56 52.79 -34.18
C VAL A 43 -5.91 52.44 -32.85
N VAL A 44 -4.83 53.13 -32.46
CA VAL A 44 -4.16 52.90 -31.17
C VAL A 44 -5.11 53.16 -29.99
N VAL A 45 -5.84 54.26 -30.01
CA VAL A 45 -6.84 54.58 -28.98
C VAL A 45 -7.96 53.55 -28.95
N GLY A 46 -8.46 53.12 -30.11
CA GLY A 46 -9.49 52.09 -30.22
C GLY A 46 -9.04 50.74 -29.65
N LEU A 47 -7.81 50.30 -29.98
CA LEU A 47 -7.22 49.08 -29.42
C LEU A 47 -6.99 49.19 -27.92
N ALA A 48 -6.55 50.35 -27.42
CA ALA A 48 -6.39 50.58 -25.98
C ALA A 48 -7.73 50.52 -25.24
N ILE A 49 -8.79 51.11 -25.79
CA ILE A 49 -10.14 51.03 -25.23
C ILE A 49 -10.64 49.58 -25.25
N ALA A 50 -10.44 48.85 -26.33
CA ALA A 50 -10.82 47.45 -26.44
C ALA A 50 -10.10 46.60 -25.38
N GLU A 51 -8.79 46.76 -25.24
CA GLU A 51 -8.00 46.06 -24.22
C GLU A 51 -8.51 46.34 -22.81
N VAL A 52 -8.77 47.60 -22.47
CA VAL A 52 -9.33 47.98 -21.17
C VAL A 52 -10.72 47.37 -20.97
N ALA A 53 -11.59 47.40 -21.98
CA ALA A 53 -12.94 46.86 -21.89
C ALA A 53 -12.92 45.33 -21.64
N PHE A 54 -12.12 44.59 -22.39
CA PHE A 54 -11.98 43.15 -22.23
C PHE A 54 -11.28 42.78 -20.92
N ARG A 55 -10.26 43.53 -20.51
CA ARG A 55 -9.60 43.36 -19.21
C ARG A 55 -10.57 43.59 -18.05
N VAL A 56 -11.45 44.58 -18.13
CA VAL A 56 -12.48 44.81 -17.11
C VAL A 56 -13.53 43.70 -17.11
N ARG A 57 -14.00 43.27 -18.30
CA ARG A 57 -14.92 42.13 -18.45
C ARG A 57 -14.38 40.86 -17.78
N ASP A 58 -13.09 40.61 -17.98
CA ASP A 58 -12.41 39.41 -17.49
C ASP A 58 -11.86 39.58 -16.07
N ALA A 59 -12.10 40.73 -15.42
CA ALA A 59 -11.49 41.10 -14.13
C ALA A 59 -9.94 41.00 -14.13
N GLY A 60 -9.33 41.13 -15.31
CA GLY A 60 -7.90 40.98 -15.56
C GLY A 60 -7.38 39.55 -15.44
N ALA A 61 -8.26 38.54 -15.50
CA ALA A 61 -7.93 37.13 -15.33
C ALA A 61 -8.04 36.33 -16.63
N PHE A 62 -7.21 35.29 -16.76
CA PHE A 62 -7.28 34.30 -17.83
C PHE A 62 -7.87 32.98 -17.32
N PRO A 63 -8.47 32.16 -18.19
CA PRO A 63 -9.08 30.90 -17.79
C PRO A 63 -8.07 29.74 -17.61
N HIS A 64 -6.83 29.91 -18.06
CA HIS A 64 -5.75 28.93 -17.93
C HIS A 64 -4.43 29.66 -17.73
N VAL A 65 -3.47 28.98 -17.09
CA VAL A 65 -2.10 29.48 -16.89
C VAL A 65 -1.44 29.76 -18.23
N ASN A 66 -0.83 30.94 -18.38
CA ASN A 66 -0.18 31.35 -19.62
C ASN A 66 1.23 31.93 -19.44
N VAL A 67 1.89 31.53 -18.35
CA VAL A 67 3.25 31.94 -17.97
C VAL A 67 4.25 30.79 -18.09
N TYR A 68 4.10 29.90 -19.09
CA TYR A 68 5.04 28.80 -19.32
C TYR A 68 6.23 29.20 -20.20
N VAL A 69 7.39 28.63 -19.90
CA VAL A 69 8.59 28.64 -20.74
C VAL A 69 8.97 27.21 -21.14
N PRO A 70 9.50 26.99 -22.35
CA PRO A 70 9.89 25.65 -22.78
C PRO A 70 11.09 25.13 -21.99
N ASP A 71 11.05 23.84 -21.63
CA ASP A 71 12.16 23.11 -21.01
C ASP A 71 12.45 21.82 -21.80
N PRO A 72 13.71 21.51 -22.14
CA PRO A 72 14.03 20.35 -22.98
C PRO A 72 13.80 19.00 -22.29
N GLU A 73 13.86 18.95 -20.95
CA GLU A 73 13.69 17.73 -20.19
C GLU A 73 12.26 17.58 -19.66
N LEU A 74 11.72 18.64 -19.07
CA LEU A 74 10.39 18.67 -18.45
C LEU A 74 9.29 19.09 -19.42
N GLY A 75 9.63 19.53 -20.64
CA GLY A 75 8.69 20.09 -21.62
C GLY A 75 8.32 21.55 -21.34
N ALA A 76 7.99 21.85 -20.08
CA ALA A 76 7.55 23.15 -19.63
C ALA A 76 8.15 23.50 -18.25
N ARG A 77 8.31 24.79 -17.97
CA ARG A 77 8.48 25.36 -16.62
C ARG A 77 7.64 26.62 -16.51
N LEU A 78 7.42 27.13 -15.29
CA LEU A 78 6.82 28.44 -15.10
C LEU A 78 7.90 29.53 -15.24
N GLU A 79 7.54 30.65 -15.86
CA GLU A 79 8.40 31.81 -16.05
C GLU A 79 8.76 32.45 -14.70
N PRO A 80 10.04 32.48 -14.30
CA PRO A 80 10.44 33.06 -13.02
C PRO A 80 10.06 34.55 -12.90
N GLY A 81 9.48 34.93 -11.77
CA GLY A 81 9.03 36.30 -11.51
C GLY A 81 7.71 36.68 -12.17
N ALA A 82 7.06 35.78 -12.92
CA ALA A 82 5.79 36.05 -13.55
C ALA A 82 4.64 36.20 -12.54
N THR A 83 3.64 36.99 -12.91
CA THR A 83 2.39 37.16 -12.17
C THR A 83 1.19 37.07 -13.10
N GLU A 84 0.16 36.37 -12.68
CA GLU A 84 -1.06 36.14 -13.46
C GLU A 84 -2.29 36.18 -12.55
N LYS A 85 -3.46 36.50 -13.10
CA LYS A 85 -4.74 36.27 -12.45
C LYS A 85 -5.50 35.18 -13.19
N LEU A 86 -6.09 34.26 -12.45
CA LEU A 86 -6.78 33.10 -12.99
C LEU A 86 -8.25 33.11 -12.61
N ARG A 87 -9.11 32.67 -13.53
CA ARG A 87 -10.53 32.48 -13.27
C ARG A 87 -11.09 31.30 -14.06
N PHE A 88 -11.37 30.21 -13.36
CA PHE A 88 -12.03 29.04 -13.92
C PHE A 88 -13.54 29.25 -13.90
N SER A 89 -14.20 29.29 -15.07
CA SER A 89 -15.66 29.46 -15.15
C SER A 89 -16.16 30.64 -14.28
N ASN A 90 -17.19 30.44 -13.48
CA ASN A 90 -17.76 31.43 -12.57
C ASN A 90 -17.13 31.43 -11.17
N ASN A 91 -16.00 30.73 -10.97
CA ASN A 91 -15.29 30.73 -9.68
C ASN A 91 -14.64 32.10 -9.39
N PRO A 92 -14.23 32.36 -8.13
CA PRO A 92 -13.48 33.56 -7.77
C PRO A 92 -12.20 33.73 -8.59
N VAL A 93 -11.80 35.00 -8.81
CA VAL A 93 -10.51 35.32 -9.39
C VAL A 93 -9.43 35.06 -8.35
N THR A 94 -8.36 34.38 -8.76
CA THR A 94 -7.22 34.08 -7.88
C THR A 94 -5.91 34.60 -8.47
N SER A 95 -4.91 34.81 -7.62
CA SER A 95 -3.60 35.33 -8.03
C SER A 95 -2.53 34.23 -8.07
N LEU A 96 -1.73 34.25 -9.13
CA LEU A 96 -0.54 33.42 -9.28
C LEU A 96 0.68 34.33 -9.32
N ARG A 97 1.68 33.99 -8.51
CA ARG A 97 3.04 34.55 -8.56
C ARG A 97 4.04 33.40 -8.62
N VAL A 98 5.04 33.54 -9.48
CA VAL A 98 6.13 32.58 -9.64
C VAL A 98 7.42 33.18 -9.09
N ASN A 99 8.12 32.45 -8.23
CA ASN A 99 9.38 32.90 -7.64
C ASN A 99 10.57 32.71 -8.60
N SER A 100 11.76 33.11 -8.16
CA SER A 100 13.00 32.96 -8.94
C SER A 100 13.40 31.52 -9.28
N GLU A 101 12.90 30.53 -8.54
CA GLU A 101 13.13 29.10 -8.79
C GLU A 101 12.12 28.49 -9.78
N GLY A 102 11.14 29.27 -10.25
CA GLY A 102 10.13 28.80 -11.20
C GLY A 102 8.95 28.05 -10.57
N TYR A 103 8.66 28.30 -9.29
CA TYR A 103 7.54 27.69 -8.55
C TYR A 103 6.61 28.72 -7.96
N ARG A 104 5.37 28.32 -7.64
CA ARG A 104 4.38 29.22 -7.06
C ARG A 104 4.84 29.74 -5.69
N GLY A 105 4.76 31.05 -5.54
CA GLY A 105 4.67 31.73 -4.27
C GLY A 105 5.81 32.69 -3.93
N GLY A 106 6.13 32.76 -2.64
CA GLY A 106 7.28 33.49 -2.09
C GLY A 106 8.66 33.12 -2.64
N GLU A 107 9.58 34.09 -2.62
CA GLU A 107 11.01 33.80 -2.72
C GLU A 107 11.42 32.86 -1.59
N TRP A 108 12.21 31.84 -1.93
CA TRP A 108 12.61 30.85 -0.95
C TRP A 108 13.86 31.32 -0.19
N PRO A 109 13.84 31.31 1.16
CA PRO A 109 15.06 31.49 1.91
C PRO A 109 16.05 30.32 1.67
N PRO A 110 17.30 30.45 2.13
CA PRO A 110 18.25 29.34 2.13
C PRO A 110 17.67 28.07 2.77
N PRO A 111 18.12 26.88 2.37
CA PRO A 111 17.59 25.61 2.88
C PRO A 111 17.56 25.56 4.41
N ALA A 112 16.40 25.21 4.96
CA ALA A 112 16.22 24.95 6.40
C ALA A 112 16.35 23.46 6.73
N ALA A 113 16.62 23.14 8.01
CA ALA A 113 16.84 21.76 8.46
C ALA A 113 15.57 20.88 8.46
N GLU A 114 14.39 21.49 8.54
CA GLU A 114 13.08 20.84 8.57
C GLU A 114 12.24 21.24 7.35
N GLU A 115 12.83 21.12 6.15
CA GLU A 115 12.12 21.31 4.89
C GLU A 115 11.42 20.03 4.44
N LEU A 116 10.20 20.21 3.95
CA LEU A 116 9.38 19.22 3.26
C LEU A 116 9.11 19.72 1.84
N ILE A 117 9.27 18.85 0.87
CA ILE A 117 8.99 19.14 -0.54
C ILE A 117 7.67 18.46 -0.91
N VAL A 118 6.79 19.17 -1.62
CA VAL A 118 5.56 18.63 -2.18
C VAL A 118 5.65 18.70 -3.69
N VAL A 119 5.57 17.55 -4.37
CA VAL A 119 5.55 17.48 -5.84
C VAL A 119 4.20 16.97 -6.33
N GLY A 120 3.80 17.46 -7.50
CA GLY A 120 2.60 17.05 -8.22
C GLY A 120 2.28 18.04 -9.33
N ASP A 121 1.04 18.00 -9.81
CA ASP A 121 0.54 18.78 -10.94
C ASP A 121 -0.14 20.11 -10.51
N SER A 122 -1.18 20.49 -11.25
CA SER A 122 -2.06 21.62 -10.99
C SER A 122 -2.78 21.59 -9.65
N GLN A 123 -3.06 20.40 -9.08
CA GLN A 123 -3.66 20.27 -7.75
C GLN A 123 -2.65 20.67 -6.68
N VAL A 124 -1.37 20.37 -6.88
CA VAL A 124 -0.30 20.79 -5.97
C VAL A 124 -0.01 22.27 -6.13
N LEU A 125 0.05 22.79 -7.37
CA LEU A 125 0.13 24.24 -7.61
C LEU A 125 -1.02 24.99 -6.91
N GLY A 126 -2.22 24.39 -6.88
CA GLY A 126 -3.43 24.96 -6.29
C GLY A 126 -4.19 25.87 -7.26
N LEU A 127 -4.47 25.37 -8.47
CA LEU A 127 -5.28 26.12 -9.43
C LEU A 127 -6.65 26.48 -8.86
N GLY A 128 -7.01 27.77 -8.95
CA GLY A 128 -8.32 28.27 -8.52
C GLY A 128 -8.45 28.58 -7.03
N VAL A 129 -7.35 28.58 -6.28
CA VAL A 129 -7.27 29.09 -4.90
C VAL A 129 -6.12 30.09 -4.73
N GLU A 130 -6.15 30.93 -3.69
CA GLU A 130 -5.03 31.82 -3.36
C GLU A 130 -3.82 31.05 -2.78
N GLU A 131 -2.64 31.67 -2.77
CA GLU A 131 -1.38 31.03 -2.36
C GLU A 131 -1.44 30.44 -0.94
N ASP A 132 -2.04 31.18 0.00
CA ASP A 132 -2.21 30.80 1.40
C ASP A 132 -3.35 29.80 1.64
N GLU A 133 -4.21 29.59 0.63
CA GLU A 133 -5.31 28.62 0.66
C GLU A 133 -4.89 27.24 0.13
N THR A 134 -3.71 27.13 -0.50
CA THR A 134 -3.21 25.84 -1.00
C THR A 134 -3.03 24.83 0.14
N PHE A 135 -3.23 23.54 -0.16
CA PHE A 135 -3.05 22.50 0.88
C PHE A 135 -1.60 22.48 1.40
N SER A 136 -0.63 22.90 0.58
CA SER A 136 0.78 23.05 1.02
C SER A 136 0.94 24.17 2.05
N ALA A 137 0.27 25.31 1.87
CA ALA A 137 0.28 26.40 2.85
C ALA A 137 -0.47 26.03 4.14
N VAL A 138 -1.61 25.34 4.00
CA VAL A 138 -2.35 24.78 5.15
C VAL A 138 -1.49 23.75 5.87
N LEU A 139 -0.84 22.82 5.16
CA LEU A 139 0.05 21.81 5.73
C LEU A 139 1.18 22.47 6.54
N GLN A 140 1.84 23.51 6.00
CA GLN A 140 2.88 24.25 6.71
C GLN A 140 2.35 24.82 8.04
N SER A 141 1.20 25.49 7.97
CA SER A 141 0.55 26.11 9.13
C SER A 141 0.15 25.05 10.17
N SER A 142 -0.40 23.92 9.71
CA SER A 142 -0.83 22.82 10.57
C SER A 142 0.33 22.07 11.21
N LEU A 143 1.48 21.94 10.54
CA LEU A 143 2.70 21.31 11.10
C LEU A 143 3.37 22.15 12.18
N GLY A 144 3.32 23.49 12.09
CA GLY A 144 3.89 24.40 13.08
C GLY A 144 5.40 24.22 13.31
N GLY A 145 5.92 24.74 14.42
CA GLY A 145 7.27 24.41 14.91
C GLY A 145 8.45 24.81 14.01
N GLY A 146 8.24 25.71 13.04
CA GLY A 146 9.27 26.10 12.07
C GLY A 146 9.41 25.14 10.87
N ALA A 147 8.49 24.20 10.69
CA ALA A 147 8.41 23.38 9.48
C ALA A 147 8.22 24.27 8.24
N VAL A 148 8.92 23.95 7.17
CA VAL A 148 8.90 24.72 5.92
C VAL A 148 8.46 23.79 4.79
N VAL A 149 7.36 24.13 4.13
CA VAL A 149 6.79 23.34 3.04
C VAL A 149 7.07 24.05 1.72
N ARG A 150 7.69 23.33 0.79
CA ARG A 150 7.96 23.81 -0.58
C ARG A 150 6.98 23.18 -1.53
N ASN A 151 6.13 24.01 -2.13
CA ASN A 151 5.21 23.61 -3.17
C ASN A 151 5.96 23.64 -4.52
N LEU A 152 6.23 22.46 -5.07
CA LEU A 152 6.89 22.28 -6.37
C LEU A 152 5.89 21.81 -7.43
N GLY A 153 4.59 22.06 -7.22
CA GLY A 153 3.54 21.73 -8.17
C GLY A 153 3.65 22.57 -9.43
N VAL A 154 3.59 21.93 -10.60
CA VAL A 154 3.56 22.61 -11.90
C VAL A 154 2.48 21.93 -12.75
N PRO A 155 1.49 22.65 -13.30
CA PRO A 155 0.51 22.03 -14.17
C PRO A 155 1.20 21.42 -15.39
N THR A 156 0.60 20.37 -15.97
CA THR A 156 1.16 19.52 -17.03
C THR A 156 2.21 18.51 -16.60
N TYR A 157 2.74 18.56 -15.38
CA TYR A 157 3.68 17.55 -14.92
C TYR A 157 2.93 16.27 -14.55
N GLY A 158 3.54 15.13 -14.88
CA GLY A 158 3.16 13.82 -14.38
C GLY A 158 4.32 13.13 -13.68
N PRO A 159 4.19 11.83 -13.37
CA PRO A 159 5.18 11.08 -12.58
C PRO A 159 6.64 11.17 -13.06
N PRO A 160 6.96 11.13 -14.37
CA PRO A 160 8.33 11.31 -14.83
C PRO A 160 8.91 12.70 -14.48
N GLU A 161 8.10 13.74 -14.60
CA GLU A 161 8.51 15.11 -14.26
C GLU A 161 8.64 15.30 -12.75
N TYR A 162 7.75 14.68 -11.95
CA TYR A 162 7.86 14.69 -10.49
C TYR A 162 9.21 14.09 -10.04
N ASN A 163 9.61 12.95 -10.62
CA ASN A 163 10.88 12.30 -10.31
C ASN A 163 12.09 13.17 -10.64
N ALA A 164 12.08 13.81 -11.82
CA ALA A 164 13.15 14.72 -12.23
C ALA A 164 13.24 15.94 -11.28
N VAL A 165 12.10 16.49 -10.87
CA VAL A 165 12.04 17.61 -9.92
C VAL A 165 12.49 17.20 -8.52
N ILE A 166 12.15 16.00 -8.06
CA ILE A 166 12.63 15.47 -6.76
C ILE A 166 14.15 15.41 -6.76
N GLU A 167 14.77 14.83 -7.78
CA GLU A 167 16.23 14.72 -7.89
C GLU A 167 16.88 16.11 -7.94
N GLU A 168 16.33 17.04 -8.73
CA GLU A 168 16.83 18.42 -8.81
C GLU A 168 16.74 19.13 -7.44
N ALA A 169 15.59 19.00 -6.77
CA ALA A 169 15.32 19.71 -5.53
C ALA A 169 16.14 19.13 -4.36
N LEU A 170 16.23 17.81 -4.22
CA LEU A 170 17.01 17.15 -3.15
C LEU A 170 18.52 17.34 -3.32
N ALA A 171 19.01 17.57 -4.54
CA ALA A 171 20.41 17.94 -4.78
C ALA A 171 20.74 19.35 -4.27
N LYS A 172 19.77 20.27 -4.30
CA LYS A 172 19.94 21.68 -3.87
C LYS A 172 19.53 21.91 -2.41
N ARG A 173 18.57 21.13 -1.90
CA ARG A 173 17.90 21.33 -0.62
C ARG A 173 17.76 19.98 0.10
N PRO A 174 18.45 19.76 1.23
CA PRO A 174 18.41 18.49 1.96
C PRO A 174 17.09 18.33 2.76
N ALA A 175 15.96 18.27 2.05
CA ALA A 175 14.65 18.05 2.65
C ALA A 175 14.56 16.63 3.24
N LYS A 176 13.91 16.50 4.41
CA LYS A 176 13.78 15.20 5.08
C LYS A 176 12.58 14.40 4.61
N THR A 177 11.60 15.06 3.98
CA THR A 177 10.39 14.43 3.49
C THR A 177 10.02 14.98 2.12
N VAL A 178 9.66 14.07 1.22
CA VAL A 178 9.04 14.36 -0.07
C VAL A 178 7.62 13.82 -0.04
N VAL A 179 6.64 14.71 -0.18
CA VAL A 179 5.24 14.37 -0.41
C VAL A 179 5.03 14.29 -1.92
N TYR A 180 4.67 13.11 -2.38
CA TYR A 180 4.42 12.80 -3.78
C TYR A 180 2.92 12.66 -4.00
N VAL A 181 2.29 13.65 -4.64
CA VAL A 181 0.85 13.64 -4.86
C VAL A 181 0.53 13.01 -6.20
N VAL A 182 -0.14 11.86 -6.15
CA VAL A 182 -0.69 11.17 -7.32
C VAL A 182 -2.12 11.66 -7.53
N ASN A 183 -2.37 12.40 -8.62
CA ASN A 183 -3.69 12.78 -9.08
C ASN A 183 -4.27 11.70 -10.00
N LEU A 184 -5.29 10.97 -9.53
CA LEU A 184 -5.86 9.88 -10.32
C LEU A 184 -6.59 10.32 -11.59
N ALA A 185 -6.88 11.63 -11.74
CA ALA A 185 -7.50 12.15 -12.96
C ALA A 185 -6.59 12.04 -14.19
N ASN A 186 -5.26 12.05 -14.02
CA ASN A 186 -4.29 12.12 -15.12
C ASN A 186 -3.04 11.24 -14.92
N ASP A 187 -2.50 11.14 -13.70
CA ASP A 187 -1.16 10.56 -13.46
C ASP A 187 -1.04 9.09 -13.87
N MET A 188 -2.14 8.33 -13.80
CA MET A 188 -2.18 6.93 -14.22
C MET A 188 -1.78 6.76 -15.69
N PHE A 189 -2.20 7.71 -16.52
CA PHE A 189 -1.89 7.77 -17.94
C PHE A 189 -0.53 8.45 -18.19
N GLU A 190 -0.24 9.53 -17.47
CA GLU A 190 0.99 10.33 -17.64
C GLU A 190 2.25 9.58 -17.16
N ALA A 191 2.10 8.57 -16.29
CA ALA A 191 3.19 7.73 -15.81
C ALA A 191 4.08 7.14 -16.91
N LYS A 192 3.52 6.93 -18.11
CA LYS A 192 4.23 6.35 -19.26
C LYS A 192 4.50 7.36 -20.37
N ARG A 193 4.12 8.63 -20.21
CA ARG A 193 4.17 9.65 -21.27
C ARG A 193 4.69 10.98 -20.71
N ARG A 194 5.95 11.29 -21.05
CA ARG A 194 6.60 12.51 -20.59
C ARG A 194 5.89 13.76 -21.10
N ASN A 195 5.91 14.82 -20.31
CA ASN A 195 5.24 16.08 -20.64
C ASN A 195 5.72 16.68 -21.97
N LYS A 196 7.02 16.59 -22.28
CA LYS A 196 7.59 17.04 -23.58
C LYS A 196 7.04 16.32 -24.81
N ASP A 197 6.42 15.16 -24.62
CA ASP A 197 5.77 14.39 -25.67
C ASP A 197 4.27 14.70 -25.78
N ARG A 198 3.68 15.32 -24.75
CA ARG A 198 2.25 15.66 -24.67
C ARG A 198 1.98 17.13 -24.99
N HIS A 199 2.88 18.02 -24.59
CA HIS A 199 2.69 19.47 -24.71
C HIS A 199 3.81 20.16 -25.47
N ALA A 200 3.46 21.31 -26.06
CA ALA A 200 4.38 22.30 -26.57
C ALA A 200 4.04 23.67 -25.97
N ILE A 201 5.07 24.48 -25.71
CA ILE A 201 4.86 25.86 -25.23
C ILE A 201 4.69 26.78 -26.42
N TRP A 202 3.52 27.43 -26.49
CA TRP A 202 3.18 28.40 -27.52
C TRP A 202 2.86 29.76 -26.89
N ASP A 203 3.84 30.68 -26.97
CA ASP A 203 3.72 32.05 -26.46
C ASP A 203 3.19 32.10 -25.01
N GLY A 204 3.81 31.35 -24.09
CA GLY A 204 3.40 31.29 -22.69
C GLY A 204 2.34 30.23 -22.36
N TRP A 205 1.62 29.70 -23.35
CA TRP A 205 0.58 28.69 -23.14
C TRP A 205 1.14 27.27 -23.31
N ALA A 206 0.83 26.37 -22.39
CA ALA A 206 1.01 24.94 -22.64
C ALA A 206 -0.16 24.43 -23.48
N VAL A 207 0.13 24.03 -24.72
CA VAL A 207 -0.86 23.48 -25.65
C VAL A 207 -0.53 22.05 -25.99
N ARG A 208 -1.55 21.26 -26.33
CA ARG A 208 -1.36 19.87 -26.80
C ARG A 208 -0.46 19.87 -28.03
N LYS A 209 0.42 18.87 -28.11
CA LYS A 209 1.40 18.78 -29.19
C LYS A 209 0.72 18.65 -30.56
N GLU A 210 -0.45 18.01 -30.60
CA GLU A 210 -1.30 17.82 -31.78
C GLU A 210 -1.95 19.12 -32.26
N THR A 211 -2.22 20.06 -31.37
CA THR A 211 -2.85 21.35 -31.69
C THR A 211 -1.85 22.51 -31.75
N ALA A 212 -0.59 22.25 -31.42
CA ALA A 212 0.49 23.22 -31.53
C ALA A 212 0.70 23.63 -33.00
N PRO A 213 0.84 24.93 -33.31
CA PRO A 213 1.07 25.36 -34.68
C PRO A 213 2.41 24.84 -35.20
N ALA A 214 2.40 24.27 -36.41
CA ALA A 214 3.61 23.76 -37.07
C ALA A 214 4.68 24.83 -37.32
N SER A 215 4.28 26.10 -37.41
CA SER A 215 5.19 27.24 -37.45
C SER A 215 4.53 28.50 -36.88
N VAL A 216 5.34 29.39 -36.30
CA VAL A 216 4.90 30.68 -35.76
C VAL A 216 5.58 31.83 -36.50
N ILE A 217 4.82 32.88 -36.79
CA ILE A 217 5.37 34.12 -37.34
C ILE A 217 5.88 34.99 -36.18
N GLY A 218 7.20 35.16 -36.09
CA GLY A 218 7.83 36.02 -35.08
C GLY A 218 7.71 37.50 -35.44
N PHE A 219 7.31 38.33 -34.48
CA PHE A 219 7.33 39.80 -34.59
C PHE A 219 7.58 40.44 -33.20
N PRO A 220 8.16 41.66 -33.14
CA PRO A 220 8.39 42.34 -31.87
C PRO A 220 7.09 42.53 -31.08
N GLY A 221 7.09 42.14 -29.80
CA GLY A 221 5.91 42.21 -28.94
C GLY A 221 4.91 41.07 -29.10
N ARG A 222 5.21 40.02 -29.89
CA ARG A 222 4.35 38.83 -30.04
C ARG A 222 3.97 38.23 -28.69
N SER A 223 4.96 37.93 -27.84
CA SER A 223 4.69 37.34 -26.51
C SER A 223 3.74 38.21 -25.71
N LEU A 224 3.99 39.53 -25.63
CA LEU A 224 3.12 40.46 -24.89
C LEU A 224 1.67 40.46 -25.40
N LEU A 225 1.48 40.40 -26.72
CA LEU A 225 0.15 40.34 -27.32
C LEU A 225 -0.56 39.00 -26.99
N TYR A 226 0.17 37.89 -26.98
CA TYR A 226 -0.40 36.56 -26.81
C TYR A 226 -0.58 36.15 -25.34
N THR A 227 0.21 36.69 -24.40
CA THR A 227 0.11 36.39 -22.96
C THR A 227 -0.66 37.44 -22.16
N HIS A 228 -0.65 38.72 -22.58
CA HIS A 228 -1.18 39.80 -21.74
C HIS A 228 -2.37 40.57 -22.30
N SER A 229 -2.73 40.40 -23.59
CA SER A 229 -3.87 41.11 -24.17
C SER A 229 -5.17 40.33 -24.05
N HIS A 230 -6.11 40.87 -23.26
CA HIS A 230 -7.46 40.34 -23.14
C HIS A 230 -8.28 40.54 -24.42
N ALA A 231 -8.08 41.67 -25.12
CA ALA A 231 -8.76 41.91 -26.39
C ALA A 231 -8.33 40.91 -27.46
N PHE A 232 -7.03 40.61 -27.54
CA PHE A 232 -6.52 39.62 -28.48
C PHE A 232 -6.97 38.20 -28.13
N PHE A 233 -6.94 37.84 -26.85
CA PHE A 233 -7.47 36.56 -26.37
C PHE A 233 -8.95 36.38 -26.74
N ALA A 234 -9.79 37.39 -26.47
CA ALA A 234 -11.21 37.37 -26.82
C ALA A 234 -11.44 37.28 -28.34
N TRP A 235 -10.64 37.99 -29.14
CA TRP A 235 -10.71 37.92 -30.60
C TRP A 235 -10.37 36.53 -31.13
N ARG A 236 -9.30 35.91 -30.61
CA ARG A 236 -8.93 34.53 -30.96
C ARG A 236 -10.02 33.54 -30.57
N GLY A 237 -10.55 33.63 -29.35
CA GLY A 237 -11.66 32.78 -28.91
C GLY A 237 -12.89 32.93 -29.82
N TRP A 238 -13.20 34.15 -30.26
CA TRP A 238 -14.28 34.41 -31.20
C TRP A 238 -14.04 33.79 -32.59
N LEU A 239 -12.80 33.87 -33.11
CA LEU A 239 -12.45 33.28 -34.41
C LEU A 239 -12.62 31.76 -34.42
N HIS A 240 -12.21 31.10 -33.34
CA HIS A 240 -12.23 29.63 -33.24
C HIS A 240 -13.50 29.07 -32.60
N ARG A 241 -14.51 29.90 -32.30
CA ARG A 241 -15.74 29.48 -31.59
C ARG A 241 -16.61 28.46 -32.33
N HIS A 242 -16.42 28.28 -33.63
CA HIS A 242 -17.18 27.32 -34.46
C HIS A 242 -16.32 26.14 -34.92
N GLU A 243 -15.04 26.08 -34.54
CA GLU A 243 -14.30 24.84 -34.70
C GLU A 243 -14.97 23.79 -33.82
N PRO A 244 -15.19 22.55 -34.31
CA PRO A 244 -15.67 21.47 -33.46
C PRO A 244 -14.70 21.39 -32.29
N GLN A 245 -15.16 21.73 -31.08
CA GLN A 245 -14.42 21.31 -29.92
C GLN A 245 -14.58 19.78 -29.92
N ASP A 246 -13.49 19.05 -30.20
CA ASP A 246 -13.45 17.58 -30.16
C ASP A 246 -13.75 17.11 -28.72
N ASN A 247 -15.04 17.13 -28.37
CA ASN A 247 -15.54 16.99 -27.01
C ASN A 247 -15.97 15.55 -26.69
N GLU A 248 -16.10 14.69 -27.71
CA GLU A 248 -16.62 13.34 -27.53
C GLU A 248 -15.56 12.23 -27.64
N GLN A 249 -14.40 12.50 -28.26
CA GLN A 249 -13.34 11.49 -28.43
C GLN A 249 -12.13 11.67 -27.49
N GLY A 250 -12.02 12.83 -26.82
CA GLY A 250 -10.84 13.19 -26.04
C GLY A 250 -9.54 13.20 -26.88
N PHE A 251 -8.44 13.68 -26.31
CA PHE A 251 -7.16 13.75 -27.03
C PHE A 251 -6.24 12.66 -26.53
N ALA A 252 -5.58 11.98 -27.47
CA ALA A 252 -4.62 10.93 -27.16
C ALA A 252 -3.50 11.40 -26.23
N SER A 253 -3.21 12.70 -26.12
CA SER A 253 -2.20 13.30 -25.25
C SER A 253 -2.62 13.47 -23.78
N GLU A 254 -3.91 13.45 -23.46
CA GLU A 254 -4.43 13.75 -22.10
C GLU A 254 -5.22 12.60 -21.49
N GLY A 255 -5.48 11.55 -22.27
CA GLY A 255 -6.38 10.47 -21.85
C GLY A 255 -7.84 10.92 -21.88
N THR A 256 -8.73 9.96 -21.67
CA THR A 256 -10.18 10.12 -21.75
C THR A 256 -10.85 9.48 -20.54
N TRP A 257 -12.12 9.79 -20.30
CA TRP A 257 -12.90 9.11 -19.25
C TRP A 257 -13.00 7.59 -19.52
N GLN A 258 -12.92 7.18 -20.79
CA GLN A 258 -12.89 5.77 -21.20
C GLN A 258 -11.61 5.09 -20.71
N ASP A 259 -10.46 5.76 -20.72
CA ASP A 259 -9.22 5.21 -20.17
C ASP A 259 -9.33 4.92 -18.67
N ILE A 260 -10.05 5.76 -17.92
CA ILE A 260 -10.29 5.58 -16.47
C ILE A 260 -11.27 4.42 -16.24
N ALA A 261 -12.36 4.37 -17.03
CA ALA A 261 -13.34 3.28 -16.96
C ALA A 261 -12.72 1.93 -17.34
N ASP A 262 -11.93 1.89 -18.42
CA ASP A 262 -11.19 0.71 -18.85
C ASP A 262 -10.13 0.32 -17.81
N ALA A 263 -9.41 1.27 -17.22
CA ALA A 263 -8.46 1.00 -16.15
C ALA A 263 -9.15 0.36 -14.93
N ALA A 264 -10.34 0.83 -14.54
CA ALA A 264 -11.10 0.28 -13.43
C ALA A 264 -11.69 -1.11 -13.75
N ALA A 265 -12.30 -1.29 -14.92
CA ALA A 265 -12.82 -2.58 -15.36
C ALA A 265 -11.71 -3.65 -15.49
N ASN A 266 -10.55 -3.24 -16.01
CA ASN A 266 -9.37 -4.07 -16.05
C ASN A 266 -8.81 -4.32 -14.65
N ALA A 267 -8.82 -3.34 -13.74
CA ALA A 267 -8.33 -3.51 -12.38
C ALA A 267 -9.16 -4.54 -11.61
N GLU A 268 -10.49 -4.51 -11.67
CA GLU A 268 -11.33 -5.51 -10.99
C GLU A 268 -11.06 -6.93 -11.52
N THR A 269 -11.03 -7.08 -12.85
CA THR A 269 -10.71 -8.36 -13.51
C THR A 269 -9.29 -8.84 -13.16
N GLU A 270 -8.33 -7.91 -13.14
CA GLU A 270 -6.94 -8.18 -12.80
C GLU A 270 -6.79 -8.54 -11.32
N HIS A 271 -7.48 -7.89 -10.41
CA HIS A 271 -7.51 -8.22 -8.99
C HIS A 271 -8.07 -9.62 -8.76
N ALA A 272 -9.16 -9.98 -9.44
CA ALA A 272 -9.70 -11.34 -9.40
C ALA A 272 -8.68 -12.36 -9.95
N ARG A 273 -8.02 -12.04 -11.06
CA ARG A 273 -6.96 -12.88 -11.66
C ARG A 273 -5.76 -13.02 -10.72
N LEU A 274 -5.31 -11.93 -10.09
CA LEU A 274 -4.18 -11.90 -9.17
C LEU A 274 -4.50 -12.60 -7.84
N ALA A 275 -5.75 -12.53 -7.37
CA ALA A 275 -6.20 -13.33 -6.23
C ALA A 275 -6.19 -14.82 -6.55
N ALA A 276 -6.66 -15.21 -7.74
CA ALA A 276 -6.58 -16.58 -8.22
C ALA A 276 -5.12 -17.04 -8.42
N GLU A 277 -4.27 -16.19 -8.98
CA GLU A 277 -2.84 -16.47 -9.18
C GLU A 277 -2.10 -16.57 -7.85
N SER A 278 -2.38 -15.68 -6.89
CA SER A 278 -1.83 -15.76 -5.52
C SER A 278 -2.27 -17.05 -4.84
N THR A 279 -3.52 -17.49 -5.07
CA THR A 279 -4.00 -18.78 -4.58
C THR A 279 -3.23 -19.95 -5.21
N ARG A 280 -3.01 -19.90 -6.53
CA ARG A 280 -2.21 -20.90 -7.26
C ARG A 280 -0.76 -20.93 -6.78
N LEU A 281 -0.13 -19.76 -6.58
CA LEU A 281 1.22 -19.62 -6.06
C LEU A 281 1.32 -20.13 -4.63
N ALA A 282 0.32 -19.91 -3.78
CA ALA A 282 0.26 -20.48 -2.44
C ALA A 282 0.19 -22.02 -2.47
N GLN A 283 -0.63 -22.59 -3.35
CA GLN A 283 -0.70 -24.05 -3.54
C GLN A 283 0.62 -24.63 -4.05
N LEU A 284 1.28 -23.96 -5.00
CA LEU A 284 2.59 -24.35 -5.50
C LEU A 284 3.66 -24.26 -4.41
N HIS A 285 3.62 -23.22 -3.59
CA HIS A 285 4.51 -23.07 -2.44
C HIS A 285 4.31 -24.20 -1.43
N GLU A 286 3.06 -24.55 -1.09
CA GLU A 286 2.77 -25.69 -0.21
C GLU A 286 3.33 -27.00 -0.77
N ALA A 287 3.18 -27.24 -2.07
CA ALA A 287 3.77 -28.41 -2.74
C ALA A 287 5.31 -28.41 -2.71
N GLN A 288 5.94 -27.23 -2.85
CA GLN A 288 7.39 -27.07 -2.77
C GLN A 288 7.92 -27.28 -1.35
N VAL A 289 7.20 -26.78 -0.33
CA VAL A 289 7.49 -27.02 1.08
C VAL A 289 7.46 -28.52 1.36
N LYS A 290 6.40 -29.21 0.95
CA LYS A 290 6.28 -30.67 1.10
C LYS A 290 7.43 -31.41 0.39
N GLN A 291 7.74 -31.02 -0.85
CA GLN A 291 8.85 -31.62 -1.59
C GLN A 291 10.20 -31.42 -0.88
N ALA A 292 10.41 -30.26 -0.24
CA ALA A 292 11.62 -29.98 0.51
C ALA A 292 11.71 -30.81 1.79
N GLU A 293 10.59 -30.99 2.49
CA GLU A 293 10.49 -31.88 3.66
C GLU A 293 10.79 -33.33 3.28
N ASP A 294 10.19 -33.84 2.19
CA ASP A 294 10.45 -35.20 1.69
C ASP A 294 11.94 -35.39 1.34
N ARG A 295 12.60 -34.39 0.72
CA ARG A 295 14.03 -34.43 0.41
C ARG A 295 14.89 -34.41 1.67
N ALA A 296 14.54 -33.59 2.66
CA ALA A 296 15.23 -33.55 3.94
C ALA A 296 15.11 -34.90 4.67
N GLU A 297 13.94 -35.53 4.64
CA GLU A 297 13.73 -36.87 5.20
C GLU A 297 14.58 -37.93 4.48
N VAL A 298 14.58 -37.94 3.15
CA VAL A 298 15.39 -38.86 2.35
C VAL A 298 16.89 -38.68 2.61
N ALA A 299 17.38 -37.43 2.63
CA ALA A 299 18.79 -37.13 2.92
C ALA A 299 19.19 -37.62 4.32
N ALA A 300 18.30 -37.44 5.29
CA ALA A 300 18.58 -37.83 6.64
C ALA A 300 18.45 -39.35 6.87
N LYS A 301 17.55 -40.07 6.18
CA LYS A 301 17.53 -41.55 6.14
C LYS A 301 18.79 -42.12 5.46
N LYS A 302 19.30 -41.44 4.43
CA LYS A 302 20.57 -41.79 3.78
C LYS A 302 21.75 -41.65 4.74
N LEU A 303 21.78 -40.57 5.52
CA LEU A 303 22.77 -40.40 6.59
C LEU A 303 22.67 -41.51 7.64
N ASP A 304 21.46 -41.89 8.07
CA ASP A 304 21.29 -42.97 9.06
C ASP A 304 21.90 -44.28 8.60
N ARG A 305 21.64 -44.66 7.35
CA ARG A 305 22.23 -45.87 6.76
C ARG A 305 23.76 -45.80 6.71
N ALA A 306 24.31 -44.64 6.37
CA ALA A 306 25.75 -44.42 6.34
C ALA A 306 26.37 -44.51 7.76
N VAL A 307 25.73 -43.89 8.75
CA VAL A 307 26.18 -43.93 10.15
C VAL A 307 26.13 -45.35 10.70
N LEU A 308 24.99 -46.04 10.56
CA LEU A 308 24.85 -47.42 11.04
C LEU A 308 25.76 -48.40 10.30
N GLY A 309 26.10 -48.14 9.04
CA GLY A 309 27.06 -48.95 8.27
C GLY A 309 28.51 -48.81 8.72
N GLU A 310 28.90 -47.68 9.30
CA GLU A 310 30.26 -47.42 9.82
C GLU A 310 30.43 -47.86 11.28
N ILE A 311 29.34 -48.04 12.03
CA ILE A 311 29.40 -48.52 13.42
C ILE A 311 29.55 -50.05 13.45
N PRO A 312 30.52 -50.62 14.20
CA PRO A 312 30.69 -52.06 14.32
C PRO A 312 29.45 -52.77 14.84
N TYR A 313 29.14 -53.94 14.30
CA TYR A 313 27.96 -54.74 14.70
C TYR A 313 27.92 -55.04 16.21
N SER A 314 29.08 -55.22 16.85
CA SER A 314 29.19 -55.45 18.30
C SER A 314 28.84 -54.22 19.17
N GLU A 315 28.84 -53.02 18.60
CA GLU A 315 28.40 -51.79 19.29
C GLU A 315 26.90 -51.58 19.16
N ILE A 316 26.30 -52.09 18.07
CA ILE A 316 24.86 -52.04 17.79
C ILE A 316 24.12 -53.17 18.51
N ASN A 317 24.70 -54.37 18.52
CA ASN A 317 24.06 -55.57 19.03
C ASN A 317 24.70 -56.05 20.34
N GLU A 318 23.90 -56.19 21.40
CA GLU A 318 24.36 -56.66 22.71
C GLU A 318 24.19 -58.19 22.80
N PRO A 319 25.28 -58.99 22.86
CA PRO A 319 25.21 -60.45 22.74
C PRO A 319 24.47 -61.17 23.87
N ASN A 320 24.17 -60.48 24.98
CA ASN A 320 23.40 -60.99 26.12
C ASN A 320 22.08 -60.20 26.33
N ALA A 321 21.57 -59.54 25.29
CA ALA A 321 20.32 -58.80 25.38
C ALA A 321 19.15 -59.71 25.77
N ASN A 322 18.40 -59.32 26.80
CA ASN A 322 17.19 -60.02 27.20
C ASN A 322 16.02 -59.59 26.30
N TYR A 323 15.89 -60.25 25.14
CA TYR A 323 14.85 -59.97 24.16
C TYR A 323 13.42 -60.21 24.67
N ASP A 324 13.26 -60.89 25.81
CA ASP A 324 11.97 -61.09 26.48
C ASP A 324 11.57 -59.90 27.38
N ASN A 325 12.45 -58.90 27.56
CA ASN A 325 12.12 -57.68 28.30
C ASN A 325 11.33 -56.71 27.41
N PRO A 326 10.05 -56.39 27.72
CA PRO A 326 9.24 -55.47 26.93
C PRO A 326 9.77 -54.02 26.90
N ASN A 327 10.74 -53.67 27.75
CA ASN A 327 11.39 -52.36 27.77
C ASN A 327 12.77 -52.34 27.06
N TYR A 328 13.22 -53.46 26.49
CA TYR A 328 14.46 -53.51 25.73
C TYR A 328 14.21 -53.09 24.28
N ILE A 329 14.96 -52.10 23.80
CA ILE A 329 14.97 -51.67 22.40
C ILE A 329 16.42 -51.75 21.90
N PRO A 330 16.68 -52.49 20.80
CA PRO A 330 17.99 -52.53 20.13
C PRO A 330 18.52 -51.15 19.76
N LYS A 331 19.85 -50.95 19.73
CA LYS A 331 20.46 -49.62 19.56
C LYS A 331 20.23 -49.00 18.19
N ASP A 332 20.07 -49.80 17.14
CA ASP A 332 19.64 -49.37 15.81
C ASP A 332 18.21 -48.82 15.84
N ALA A 333 17.26 -49.55 16.44
CA ALA A 333 15.88 -49.09 16.63
C ALA A 333 15.82 -47.87 17.57
N LEU A 334 16.70 -47.80 18.58
CA LEU A 334 16.82 -46.65 19.47
C LEU A 334 17.40 -45.44 18.72
N PHE A 335 18.37 -45.65 17.82
CA PHE A 335 18.94 -44.62 16.96
C PHE A 335 17.90 -44.04 15.98
N GLU A 336 17.08 -44.91 15.38
CA GLU A 336 15.94 -44.50 14.54
C GLU A 336 14.86 -43.77 15.36
N ALA A 337 14.54 -44.27 16.56
CA ALA A 337 13.60 -43.64 17.48
C ALA A 337 14.05 -42.24 17.93
N GLY A 338 15.36 -41.97 17.94
CA GLY A 338 15.93 -40.65 18.24
C GLY A 338 15.56 -39.53 17.26
N ARG A 339 14.89 -39.85 16.14
CA ARG A 339 14.36 -38.87 15.17
C ARG A 339 12.95 -38.38 15.49
N LEU A 340 12.24 -39.10 16.35
CA LEU A 340 10.83 -38.87 16.65
C LEU A 340 10.66 -37.72 17.65
N ASN A 341 9.49 -37.10 17.69
CA ASN A 341 9.21 -36.12 18.73
C ASN A 341 8.83 -36.85 20.04
N PRO A 342 9.24 -36.36 21.22
CA PRO A 342 8.87 -36.97 22.50
C PRO A 342 7.37 -37.14 22.77
N GLY A 343 6.51 -36.50 21.96
CA GLY A 343 5.04 -36.66 22.01
C GLY A 343 4.47 -37.66 21.00
N ASP A 344 5.29 -38.27 20.14
CA ASP A 344 4.86 -39.25 19.16
C ASP A 344 4.98 -40.67 19.76
N ILE A 345 3.87 -41.35 20.03
CA ILE A 345 3.88 -42.80 20.31
C ILE A 345 3.74 -43.54 18.99
N VAL A 346 4.85 -43.96 18.40
CA VAL A 346 4.87 -44.74 17.16
C VAL A 346 5.39 -46.16 17.40
N ASN A 347 4.90 -47.09 16.59
CA ASN A 347 5.47 -48.42 16.48
C ASN A 347 6.61 -48.38 15.46
N VAL A 348 7.80 -48.85 15.84
CA VAL A 348 8.89 -49.08 14.90
C VAL A 348 8.91 -50.56 14.52
N SER A 349 8.93 -50.83 13.21
CA SER A 349 8.79 -52.18 12.65
C SER A 349 10.15 -52.80 12.32
N PHE A 350 10.29 -54.10 12.60
CA PHE A 350 11.53 -54.86 12.50
C PHE A 350 11.63 -55.63 11.16
N GLY A 351 11.79 -54.94 10.04
CA GLY A 351 11.92 -55.60 8.73
C GLY A 351 10.78 -56.61 8.42
N GLU A 352 10.96 -57.45 7.39
CA GLU A 352 9.90 -58.36 6.92
C GLU A 352 9.57 -59.53 7.90
N SER A 353 10.14 -59.60 9.10
CA SER A 353 9.94 -60.75 10.01
C SER A 353 9.94 -60.46 11.52
N GLY A 354 9.99 -59.21 11.99
CA GLY A 354 10.02 -58.90 13.42
C GLY A 354 8.76 -58.23 13.98
N ARG A 355 8.61 -58.28 15.31
CA ARG A 355 7.46 -57.70 16.05
C ARG A 355 7.57 -56.19 16.15
N ASP A 356 6.47 -55.47 15.98
CA ASP A 356 6.40 -54.03 16.24
C ASP A 356 6.71 -53.71 17.72
N VAL A 357 7.63 -52.78 17.97
CA VAL A 357 7.95 -52.30 19.32
C VAL A 357 7.44 -50.87 19.50
N ARG A 358 6.74 -50.65 20.62
CA ARG A 358 6.14 -49.38 20.98
C ARG A 358 7.19 -48.45 21.58
N VAL A 359 7.48 -47.33 20.93
CA VAL A 359 8.45 -46.34 21.39
C VAL A 359 7.77 -45.35 22.35
N ASN A 360 8.44 -44.99 23.46
CA ASN A 360 7.96 -43.99 24.42
C ASN A 360 8.93 -42.80 24.51
N ALA A 361 8.53 -41.73 25.20
CA ALA A 361 9.33 -40.50 25.33
C ALA A 361 10.75 -40.73 25.89
N GLU A 362 10.94 -41.72 26.77
CA GLU A 362 12.25 -42.07 27.33
C GLU A 362 13.12 -42.79 26.29
N HIS A 363 12.54 -43.66 25.47
CA HIS A 363 13.23 -44.29 24.34
C HIS A 363 13.69 -43.26 23.32
N ILE A 364 12.84 -42.27 22.99
CA ILE A 364 13.19 -41.17 22.07
C ILE A 364 14.35 -40.35 22.63
N ARG A 365 14.32 -40.00 23.93
CA ARG A 365 15.41 -39.27 24.59
C ARG A 365 16.72 -40.04 24.55
N ARG A 366 16.71 -41.31 24.95
CA ARG A 366 17.90 -42.18 24.90
C ARG A 366 18.41 -42.34 23.46
N GLY A 367 17.51 -42.44 22.51
CA GLY A 367 17.79 -42.46 21.07
C GLY A 367 18.48 -41.20 20.57
N ALA A 368 17.98 -40.02 20.95
CA ALA A 368 18.60 -38.75 20.58
C ALA A 368 20.04 -38.61 21.11
N VAL A 369 20.26 -39.02 22.37
CA VAL A 369 21.62 -39.04 22.97
C VAL A 369 22.54 -40.00 22.22
N LEU A 370 22.06 -41.21 21.94
CA LEU A 370 22.80 -42.22 21.18
C LEU A 370 23.15 -41.73 19.78
N ARG A 371 22.19 -41.10 19.10
CA ARG A 371 22.33 -40.56 17.76
C ARG A 371 23.42 -39.50 17.68
N VAL A 372 23.42 -38.54 18.61
CA VAL A 372 24.47 -37.52 18.70
C VAL A 372 25.85 -38.16 18.91
N ALA A 373 25.95 -39.18 19.77
CA ALA A 373 27.21 -39.87 20.02
C ALA A 373 27.73 -40.62 18.77
N PHE A 374 26.86 -41.37 18.09
CA PHE A 374 27.19 -42.12 16.88
C PHE A 374 27.54 -41.20 15.71
N GLU A 375 26.73 -40.18 15.44
CA GLU A 375 27.01 -39.21 14.38
C GLU A 375 28.35 -38.49 14.60
N LYS A 376 28.64 -38.06 15.84
CA LYS A 376 29.91 -37.40 16.18
C LYS A 376 31.11 -38.31 15.95
N LYS A 377 31.02 -39.58 16.36
CA LYS A 377 32.08 -40.59 16.16
C LYS A 377 32.31 -40.84 14.67
N VAL A 378 31.25 -41.17 13.93
CA VAL A 378 31.33 -41.47 12.49
C VAL A 378 31.85 -40.27 11.70
N ARG A 379 31.44 -39.04 12.03
CA ARG A 379 31.95 -37.84 11.36
C ARG A 379 33.45 -37.67 11.56
N ALA A 380 33.95 -37.79 12.79
CA ALA A 380 35.38 -37.67 13.08
C ALA A 380 36.21 -38.76 12.37
N GLU A 381 35.69 -39.99 12.31
CA GLU A 381 36.34 -41.07 11.56
C GLU A 381 36.31 -40.84 10.04
N ALA A 382 35.19 -40.35 9.50
CA ALA A 382 35.06 -40.03 8.08
C ALA A 382 36.00 -38.89 7.66
N GLU A 383 36.19 -37.87 8.52
CA GLU A 383 37.18 -36.80 8.32
C GLU A 383 38.62 -37.36 8.31
N ALA A 384 38.96 -38.19 9.29
CA ALA A 384 40.29 -38.81 9.40
C ALA A 384 40.61 -39.72 8.20
N LYS A 385 39.62 -40.51 7.75
CA LYS A 385 39.73 -41.44 6.61
C LYS A 385 39.50 -40.75 5.26
N LYS A 386 39.10 -39.47 5.24
CA LYS A 386 38.65 -38.73 4.03
C LYS A 386 37.54 -39.46 3.27
N ASN A 387 36.61 -40.09 3.99
CA ASN A 387 35.46 -40.78 3.41
C ASN A 387 34.45 -39.76 2.85
N LYS A 388 34.56 -39.46 1.56
CA LYS A 388 33.74 -38.45 0.89
C LYS A 388 32.25 -38.80 0.87
N GLU A 389 31.89 -40.08 0.86
CA GLU A 389 30.48 -40.50 0.79
C GLU A 389 29.73 -40.18 2.09
N VAL A 390 30.35 -40.50 3.23
CA VAL A 390 29.78 -40.22 4.57
C VAL A 390 29.73 -38.72 4.84
N LEU A 391 30.80 -37.98 4.50
CA LEU A 391 30.83 -36.53 4.66
C LEU A 391 29.77 -35.83 3.80
N GLU A 392 29.59 -36.27 2.55
CA GLU A 392 28.54 -35.74 1.67
C GLU A 392 27.14 -36.09 2.20
N ALA A 393 26.94 -37.22 2.88
CA ALA A 393 25.67 -37.55 3.51
C ALA A 393 25.34 -36.59 4.68
N PHE A 394 26.34 -36.19 5.48
CA PHE A 394 26.17 -35.15 6.50
C PHE A 394 25.81 -33.81 5.86
N ASP A 395 26.59 -33.37 4.88
CA ASP A 395 26.39 -32.07 4.23
C ASP A 395 25.05 -32.02 3.48
N ALA A 396 24.65 -33.10 2.81
CA ALA A 396 23.36 -33.20 2.15
C ALA A 396 22.20 -33.11 3.15
N ARG A 397 22.29 -33.81 4.30
CA ARG A 397 21.29 -33.70 5.36
C ARG A 397 21.17 -32.27 5.86
N ASP A 398 22.28 -31.61 6.15
CA ASP A 398 22.28 -30.23 6.68
C ASP A 398 21.73 -29.23 5.65
N ARG A 399 22.11 -29.36 4.38
CA ARG A 399 21.60 -28.50 3.29
C ARG A 399 20.11 -28.67 3.07
N GLU A 400 19.61 -29.90 2.96
CA GLU A 400 18.19 -30.16 2.70
C GLU A 400 17.34 -29.80 3.93
N ALA A 401 17.81 -30.07 5.15
CA ALA A 401 17.12 -29.66 6.38
C ALA A 401 17.03 -28.13 6.49
N LYS A 402 18.12 -27.41 6.19
CA LYS A 402 18.11 -25.94 6.15
C LYS A 402 17.13 -25.42 5.10
N ARG A 403 17.16 -25.98 3.89
CA ARG A 403 16.26 -25.58 2.78
C ARG A 403 14.78 -25.82 3.13
N ALA A 404 14.46 -26.96 3.74
CA ALA A 404 13.10 -27.26 4.19
C ALA A 404 12.65 -26.28 5.29
N ALA A 405 13.51 -26.00 6.27
CA ALA A 405 13.23 -25.04 7.34
C ALA A 405 12.97 -23.62 6.79
N GLU A 406 13.82 -23.14 5.87
CA GLU A 406 13.67 -21.83 5.22
C GLU A 406 12.37 -21.73 4.42
N MET A 407 12.02 -22.75 3.62
CA MET A 407 10.77 -22.74 2.84
C MET A 407 9.52 -22.80 3.73
N LYS A 408 9.57 -23.51 4.85
CA LYS A 408 8.43 -23.66 5.77
C LYS A 408 8.01 -22.35 6.46
N VAL A 409 8.99 -21.47 6.71
CA VAL A 409 8.74 -20.16 7.34
C VAL A 409 8.56 -19.03 6.33
N ALA A 410 8.99 -19.24 5.07
CA ALA A 410 8.81 -18.28 3.99
C ALA A 410 7.32 -18.10 3.66
N PRO A 411 6.85 -16.85 3.48
CA PRO A 411 5.48 -16.61 3.05
C PRO A 411 5.29 -17.11 1.60
N PRO A 412 4.08 -17.57 1.24
CA PRO A 412 3.79 -17.90 -0.14
C PRO A 412 3.95 -16.63 -1.01
N PRO A 413 4.53 -16.76 -2.22
CA PRO A 413 4.61 -15.63 -3.14
C PRO A 413 3.20 -15.15 -3.49
N LYS A 414 3.00 -13.83 -3.47
CA LYS A 414 1.74 -13.19 -3.85
C LYS A 414 1.90 -12.46 -5.17
N ALA A 415 0.85 -12.49 -5.96
CA ALA A 415 0.73 -11.64 -7.12
C ALA A 415 0.35 -10.23 -6.61
N ILE A 416 1.25 -9.25 -6.75
CA ILE A 416 1.00 -7.86 -6.33
C ILE A 416 0.22 -7.18 -7.47
N PRO A 417 -0.85 -6.40 -7.17
CA PRO A 417 -1.51 -5.55 -8.15
C PRO A 417 -0.51 -4.69 -8.91
N TYR A 418 -0.51 -4.81 -10.24
CA TYR A 418 0.31 -3.95 -11.07
C TYR A 418 -0.34 -2.56 -11.13
N SER A 419 0.18 -1.60 -10.36
CA SER A 419 -0.10 -0.19 -10.62
C SER A 419 0.86 0.31 -11.70
N PRO A 420 0.38 0.99 -12.76
CA PRO A 420 1.23 1.61 -13.79
C PRO A 420 2.20 2.66 -13.19
N LEU A 421 1.91 3.16 -11.99
CA LEU A 421 2.74 4.10 -11.24
C LEU A 421 3.91 3.44 -10.50
N THR A 422 3.88 2.11 -10.30
CA THR A 422 4.89 1.39 -9.51
C THR A 422 6.34 1.67 -9.96
N PRO A 423 6.68 1.67 -11.27
CA PRO A 423 8.03 2.03 -11.70
C PRO A 423 8.43 3.45 -11.31
N ALA A 424 7.55 4.44 -11.49
CA ALA A 424 7.82 5.83 -11.15
C ALA A 424 7.98 6.02 -9.63
N LEU A 425 7.14 5.37 -8.81
CA LEU A 425 7.24 5.40 -7.35
C LEU A 425 8.56 4.76 -6.85
N ARG A 426 9.04 3.69 -7.49
CA ARG A 426 10.34 3.08 -7.16
C ARG A 426 11.51 4.03 -7.46
N GLU A 427 11.44 4.75 -8.57
CA GLU A 427 12.45 5.76 -8.93
C GLU A 427 12.42 6.93 -7.92
N ALA A 428 11.24 7.45 -7.58
CA ALA A 428 11.08 8.46 -6.54
C ALA A 428 11.67 7.99 -5.20
N LYS A 429 11.39 6.74 -4.82
CA LYS A 429 11.88 6.14 -3.57
C LYS A 429 13.40 6.01 -3.57
N ALA A 430 13.99 5.60 -4.68
CA ALA A 430 15.43 5.50 -4.83
C ALA A 430 16.12 6.88 -4.73
N ALA A 431 15.54 7.92 -5.36
CA ALA A 431 16.02 9.29 -5.25
C ALA A 431 15.93 9.80 -3.79
N CYS A 432 14.81 9.55 -3.11
CA CYS A 432 14.64 9.90 -1.71
C CYS A 432 15.67 9.17 -0.82
N ASP A 433 15.84 7.85 -0.98
CA ASP A 433 16.77 7.03 -0.18
C ASP A 433 18.22 7.48 -0.36
N LYS A 434 18.62 7.82 -1.59
CA LYS A 434 19.95 8.36 -1.91
C LYS A 434 20.27 9.63 -1.11
N HIS A 435 19.26 10.45 -0.84
CA HIS A 435 19.40 11.72 -0.11
C HIS A 435 18.97 11.61 1.36
N GLY A 436 18.61 10.41 1.85
CA GLY A 436 18.13 10.20 3.22
C GLY A 436 16.76 10.82 3.50
N ALA A 437 15.97 11.11 2.46
CA ALA A 437 14.63 11.65 2.55
C ALA A 437 13.58 10.53 2.65
N ARG A 438 12.49 10.81 3.36
CA ARG A 438 11.29 9.97 3.44
C ARG A 438 10.40 10.24 2.23
N LEU A 439 9.96 9.21 1.52
CA LEU A 439 8.91 9.33 0.51
C LEU A 439 7.53 9.09 1.14
N PHE A 440 6.62 10.03 0.95
CA PHE A 440 5.25 9.99 1.44
C PHE A 440 4.27 10.19 0.28
N VAL A 441 3.59 9.12 -0.15
CA VAL A 441 2.72 9.12 -1.34
C VAL A 441 1.29 9.47 -0.95
N VAL A 442 0.68 10.42 -1.65
CA VAL A 442 -0.72 10.82 -1.47
C VAL A 442 -1.52 10.36 -2.68
N ALA A 443 -2.55 9.53 -2.47
CA ALA A 443 -3.52 9.20 -3.51
C ALA A 443 -4.65 10.24 -3.49
N LEU A 444 -4.67 11.14 -4.48
CA LEU A 444 -5.70 12.15 -4.65
C LEU A 444 -6.80 11.61 -5.59
N PRO A 445 -8.04 11.44 -5.11
CA PRO A 445 -9.15 10.94 -5.93
C PRO A 445 -9.63 11.99 -6.94
N ILE A 446 -10.36 11.51 -7.93
CA ILE A 446 -11.19 12.31 -8.83
C ILE A 446 -12.42 12.80 -8.05
N ASP A 447 -12.87 14.02 -8.30
CA ASP A 447 -14.04 14.64 -7.65
C ASP A 447 -15.30 13.76 -7.67
N VAL A 448 -15.63 13.15 -8.80
CA VAL A 448 -16.77 12.24 -8.96
C VAL A 448 -16.58 10.87 -8.28
N GLN A 449 -15.35 10.50 -7.90
CA GLN A 449 -15.10 9.37 -6.99
C GLN A 449 -15.44 9.73 -5.53
N VAL A 450 -15.31 11.00 -5.17
CA VAL A 450 -15.59 11.49 -3.81
C VAL A 450 -17.09 11.65 -3.57
N SER A 451 -17.82 12.19 -4.55
CA SER A 451 -19.26 12.45 -4.43
C SER A 451 -19.94 12.38 -5.80
N LYS A 452 -21.05 11.63 -5.87
CA LYS A 452 -21.84 11.48 -7.12
C LYS A 452 -22.50 12.79 -7.53
N GLU A 453 -22.73 13.69 -6.58
CA GLU A 453 -23.33 15.00 -6.80
C GLU A 453 -22.44 15.91 -7.68
N GLU A 454 -21.12 15.66 -7.72
CA GLU A 454 -20.17 16.41 -8.56
C GLU A 454 -20.48 16.27 -10.06
N TRP A 455 -21.14 15.18 -10.50
CA TRP A 455 -21.58 15.03 -11.90
C TRP A 455 -22.47 16.19 -12.39
N THR A 456 -23.22 16.81 -11.48
CA THR A 456 -24.12 17.93 -11.78
C THR A 456 -23.39 19.08 -12.47
N LYS A 457 -22.10 19.32 -12.15
CA LYS A 457 -21.34 20.44 -12.70
C LYS A 457 -20.86 20.23 -14.14
N TYR A 458 -20.89 18.98 -14.62
CA TYR A 458 -20.47 18.61 -15.97
C TYR A 458 -21.65 18.55 -16.97
N GLY A 459 -22.89 18.54 -16.48
CA GLY A 459 -24.08 18.49 -17.35
C GLY A 459 -24.24 17.20 -18.14
N VAL A 460 -23.64 16.11 -17.65
CA VAL A 460 -23.71 14.76 -18.22
C VAL A 460 -24.39 13.79 -17.26
N GLU A 461 -24.88 12.66 -17.77
CA GLU A 461 -25.48 11.61 -16.95
C GLU A 461 -24.43 11.03 -15.96
N PRO A 462 -24.77 10.91 -14.66
CA PRO A 462 -23.85 10.38 -13.66
C PRO A 462 -23.41 8.94 -13.96
N VAL A 463 -22.10 8.70 -13.92
CA VAL A 463 -21.51 7.35 -13.98
C VAL A 463 -21.16 6.88 -12.58
N ASP A 464 -21.37 5.59 -12.29
CA ASP A 464 -20.98 5.00 -11.02
C ASP A 464 -19.45 4.84 -10.91
N MET A 465 -18.83 5.66 -10.08
CA MET A 465 -17.38 5.70 -9.91
C MET A 465 -16.88 4.78 -8.79
N GLU A 466 -17.77 4.07 -8.07
CA GLU A 466 -17.38 3.18 -6.98
C GLU A 466 -16.32 2.14 -7.38
N PRO A 467 -16.43 1.44 -8.54
CA PRO A 467 -15.43 0.45 -8.94
C PRO A 467 -14.03 1.04 -9.14
N THR A 468 -13.94 2.33 -9.46
CA THR A 468 -12.66 2.99 -9.73
C THR A 468 -11.86 3.32 -8.47
N LYS A 469 -12.47 3.26 -7.27
CA LYS A 469 -11.77 3.52 -6.00
C LYS A 469 -10.68 2.50 -5.71
N VAL A 470 -10.74 1.32 -6.33
CA VAL A 470 -9.67 0.32 -6.28
C VAL A 470 -8.34 0.88 -6.79
N LEU A 471 -8.37 1.85 -7.71
CA LEU A 471 -7.17 2.52 -8.23
C LEU A 471 -6.47 3.34 -7.14
N ASN A 472 -7.23 3.96 -6.22
CA ASN A 472 -6.67 4.63 -5.04
C ASN A 472 -5.95 3.62 -4.16
N GLU A 473 -6.61 2.50 -3.86
CA GLU A 473 -6.03 1.44 -3.03
C GLU A 473 -4.75 0.87 -3.63
N ASP A 474 -4.71 0.65 -4.95
CA ASP A 474 -3.55 0.13 -5.66
C ASP A 474 -2.33 1.05 -5.54
N VAL A 475 -2.52 2.39 -5.60
CA VAL A 475 -1.43 3.34 -5.37
C VAL A 475 -0.89 3.22 -3.95
N LEU A 476 -1.79 3.13 -2.95
CA LEU A 476 -1.41 3.03 -1.55
C LEU A 476 -0.68 1.70 -1.26
N VAL A 477 -1.15 0.60 -1.83
CA VAL A 477 -0.51 -0.73 -1.74
C VAL A 477 0.86 -0.71 -2.40
N ALA A 478 0.97 -0.16 -3.62
CA ALA A 478 2.24 -0.05 -4.34
C ALA A 478 3.27 0.79 -3.57
N ALA A 479 2.86 1.94 -3.00
CA ALA A 479 3.71 2.78 -2.17
C ALA A 479 4.23 2.03 -0.93
N ARG A 480 3.35 1.34 -0.19
CA ARG A 480 3.75 0.56 0.99
C ARG A 480 4.68 -0.60 0.63
N ALA A 481 4.44 -1.27 -0.50
CA ALA A 481 5.26 -2.39 -0.96
C ALA A 481 6.72 -2.01 -1.29
N ILE A 482 6.98 -0.73 -1.57
CA ILE A 482 8.34 -0.20 -1.80
C ILE A 482 8.92 0.49 -0.55
N GLY A 483 8.24 0.38 0.59
CA GLY A 483 8.66 0.98 1.86
C GLY A 483 8.46 2.49 1.96
N ALA A 484 7.58 3.07 1.13
CA ALA A 484 7.12 4.45 1.27
C ALA A 484 5.88 4.52 2.19
N ASP A 485 5.64 5.69 2.77
CA ASP A 485 4.39 5.97 3.47
C ASP A 485 3.30 6.32 2.47
N ALA A 486 2.04 6.11 2.85
CA ALA A 486 0.90 6.27 1.96
C ALA A 486 -0.29 6.91 2.69
N PHE A 487 -0.95 7.88 2.04
CA PHE A 487 -2.10 8.61 2.57
C PHE A 487 -3.22 8.69 1.53
N ASP A 488 -4.43 8.36 1.96
CA ASP A 488 -5.63 8.44 1.15
C ASP A 488 -6.34 9.78 1.38
N ALA A 489 -6.45 10.61 0.33
CA ALA A 489 -7.15 11.88 0.40
C ALA A 489 -8.67 11.75 0.22
N LEU A 490 -9.20 10.55 -0.12
CA LEU A 490 -10.62 10.34 -0.33
C LEU A 490 -11.47 10.58 0.93
N PRO A 491 -11.17 10.00 2.10
CA PRO A 491 -11.95 10.25 3.31
C PRO A 491 -12.04 11.73 3.73
N PRO A 492 -10.93 12.51 3.81
CA PRO A 492 -11.03 13.92 4.19
C PRO A 492 -11.77 14.77 3.14
N LEU A 493 -11.64 14.47 1.84
CA LEU A 493 -12.40 15.17 0.80
C LEU A 493 -13.89 14.83 0.86
N ALA A 494 -14.25 13.57 1.10
CA ALA A 494 -15.64 13.16 1.28
C ALA A 494 -16.27 13.86 2.48
N ALA A 495 -15.55 13.97 3.60
CA ALA A 495 -15.98 14.71 4.78
C ALA A 495 -16.11 16.23 4.52
N ALA A 496 -15.42 16.76 3.51
CA ALA A 496 -15.49 18.16 3.12
C ALA A 496 -16.65 18.47 2.16
N GLN A 497 -17.41 17.49 1.70
CA GLN A 497 -18.56 17.73 0.82
C GLN A 497 -19.80 18.25 1.58
N PRO A 498 -20.68 19.04 0.92
CA PRO A 498 -20.53 19.59 -0.43
C PRO A 498 -19.51 20.75 -0.50
N GLY A 499 -18.98 21.04 -1.68
CA GLY A 499 -18.12 22.19 -1.95
C GLY A 499 -16.62 21.93 -1.75
N ALA A 500 -16.17 20.68 -1.85
CA ALA A 500 -14.75 20.35 -1.83
C ALA A 500 -14.03 20.69 -3.15
N PHE A 501 -14.77 20.83 -4.26
CA PHE A 501 -14.24 21.09 -5.61
C PHE A 501 -14.88 22.32 -6.26
N LEU A 502 -14.15 22.92 -7.21
CA LEU A 502 -14.56 24.12 -7.93
C LEU A 502 -15.78 23.87 -8.81
N HIS A 503 -16.52 24.94 -9.12
CA HIS A 503 -17.66 24.83 -10.02
C HIS A 503 -17.21 24.60 -11.47
N GLY A 504 -17.72 23.53 -12.09
CA GLY A 504 -17.40 23.16 -13.47
C GLY A 504 -15.98 22.63 -13.67
N ASP A 505 -15.27 22.27 -12.60
CA ASP A 505 -13.86 21.91 -12.64
C ASP A 505 -13.48 20.93 -11.50
N LEU A 506 -12.53 20.02 -11.76
CA LEU A 506 -12.09 18.97 -10.84
C LEU A 506 -11.12 19.45 -9.75
N HIS A 507 -10.62 20.68 -9.82
CA HIS A 507 -9.68 21.22 -8.84
C HIS A 507 -10.36 21.49 -7.49
N MET A 508 -9.61 21.31 -6.41
CA MET A 508 -10.10 21.55 -5.05
C MET A 508 -10.41 23.04 -4.80
N THR A 509 -11.46 23.30 -4.02
CA THR A 509 -11.70 24.64 -3.45
C THR A 509 -10.76 24.89 -2.26
N PRO A 510 -10.75 26.11 -1.68
CA PRO A 510 -10.05 26.35 -0.40
C PRO A 510 -10.52 25.38 0.71
N LYS A 511 -11.78 24.95 0.68
CA LYS A 511 -12.34 23.96 1.61
C LYS A 511 -11.72 22.57 1.39
N GLY A 512 -11.60 22.12 0.14
CA GLY A 512 -10.96 20.85 -0.20
C GLY A 512 -9.47 20.84 0.15
N HIS A 513 -8.75 21.90 -0.24
CA HIS A 513 -7.34 22.08 0.10
C HIS A 513 -7.08 22.09 1.61
N LYS A 514 -7.95 22.76 2.38
CA LYS A 514 -7.88 22.76 3.84
C LYS A 514 -8.04 21.35 4.43
N ALA A 515 -9.06 20.61 3.98
CA ALA A 515 -9.32 19.26 4.47
C ALA A 515 -8.15 18.31 4.23
N VAL A 516 -7.55 18.36 3.03
CA VAL A 516 -6.36 17.56 2.69
C VAL A 516 -5.15 18.02 3.50
N GLY A 517 -4.88 19.32 3.57
CA GLY A 517 -3.71 19.86 4.28
C GLY A 517 -3.69 19.52 5.78
N GLU A 518 -4.84 19.66 6.45
CA GLU A 518 -4.97 19.34 7.88
C GLU A 518 -4.85 17.83 8.15
N ALA A 519 -5.50 17.00 7.33
CA ALA A 519 -5.45 15.55 7.45
C ALA A 519 -4.04 15.00 7.14
N LEU A 520 -3.37 15.55 6.13
CA LEU A 520 -2.00 15.20 5.77
C LEU A 520 -1.01 15.62 6.87
N ALA A 521 -1.19 16.78 7.50
CA ALA A 521 -0.38 17.20 8.65
C ALA A 521 -0.49 16.21 9.81
N LYS A 522 -1.70 15.72 10.09
CA LYS A 522 -1.96 14.70 11.11
C LYS A 522 -1.25 13.38 10.75
N ALA A 523 -1.31 12.97 9.49
CA ALA A 523 -0.66 11.74 9.02
C ALA A 523 0.88 11.83 9.07
N LEU A 524 1.46 12.98 8.69
CA LEU A 524 2.91 13.21 8.75
C LEU A 524 3.47 13.24 10.17
N ARG A 525 2.68 13.76 11.14
CA ARG A 525 3.01 13.73 12.57
C ARG A 525 2.85 12.36 13.21
N ALA A 526 2.10 11.45 12.60
CA ALA A 526 1.91 10.13 13.17
C ALA A 526 3.28 9.44 13.31
N PRO A 527 3.61 8.93 14.51
CA PRO A 527 4.88 8.26 14.73
C PRO A 527 5.04 7.09 13.77
N ARG A 528 6.23 6.97 13.17
CA ARG A 528 6.53 5.87 12.26
C ARG A 528 6.48 4.58 13.03
N VAL A 529 5.55 3.70 12.66
CA VAL A 529 5.59 2.31 13.09
C VAL A 529 5.97 1.46 11.90
N ALA A 530 7.10 0.77 12.01
CA ALA A 530 7.55 -0.14 10.97
C ALA A 530 6.55 -1.28 10.84
N MET A 531 6.08 -1.51 9.60
CA MET A 531 5.22 -2.65 9.31
C MET A 531 6.05 -3.93 9.45
N PRO A 532 5.55 -4.95 10.17
CA PRO A 532 6.20 -6.24 10.19
C PRO A 532 6.25 -6.84 8.77
N GLY A 533 7.39 -7.41 8.40
CA GLY A 533 7.52 -8.24 7.21
C GLY A 533 6.64 -9.50 7.28
N GLU A 534 6.44 -10.14 6.14
CA GLU A 534 5.67 -11.38 6.04
C GLU A 534 6.51 -12.61 6.45
N GLY A 535 5.84 -13.71 6.83
CA GLY A 535 6.48 -14.97 7.23
C GLY A 535 6.78 -15.08 8.74
N LEU A 536 7.47 -16.16 9.13
CA LEU A 536 7.79 -16.45 10.53
C LEU A 536 9.29 -16.37 10.84
N PRO A 537 9.68 -16.03 12.08
CA PRO A 537 11.05 -16.25 12.53
C PRO A 537 11.44 -17.72 12.33
N ALA A 538 12.72 -17.99 12.01
CA ALA A 538 13.19 -19.34 11.66
C ALA A 538 12.92 -20.42 12.71
N PHE A 539 12.71 -20.04 13.98
CA PHE A 539 12.43 -20.95 15.10
C PHE A 539 10.93 -21.16 15.36
N ARG A 540 10.04 -20.54 14.58
CA ARG A 540 8.58 -20.60 14.77
C ARG A 540 7.91 -21.47 13.70
N SER A 541 6.68 -21.92 13.97
CA SER A 541 5.87 -22.68 13.03
C SER A 541 4.42 -22.21 12.99
N TRP A 542 3.76 -22.38 11.85
CA TRP A 542 2.34 -22.10 11.69
C TRP A 542 1.49 -22.95 12.66
N PRO A 543 0.36 -22.41 13.16
CA PRO A 543 -0.57 -23.17 13.99
C PRO A 543 -0.97 -24.47 13.29
N PRO A 544 -1.08 -25.60 14.01
CA PRO A 544 -1.47 -26.86 13.40
C PRO A 544 -2.92 -26.81 12.93
N ARG A 545 -3.14 -27.32 11.70
CA ARG A 545 -4.47 -27.52 11.14
C ARG A 545 -5.25 -28.54 11.97
N HIS A 546 -6.58 -28.52 11.83
CA HIS A 546 -7.46 -29.41 12.57
C HIS A 546 -7.08 -30.91 12.42
N ASP A 547 -6.68 -31.32 11.22
CA ASP A 547 -6.31 -32.69 10.86
C ASP A 547 -4.91 -33.12 11.35
N GLU A 548 -4.10 -32.18 11.84
CA GLU A 548 -2.80 -32.46 12.45
C GLU A 548 -2.93 -32.89 13.93
N TRP A 549 -4.05 -32.55 14.60
CA TRP A 549 -4.30 -32.87 16.01
C TRP A 549 -4.82 -34.31 16.21
N ARG A 550 -4.00 -35.29 15.84
CA ARG A 550 -4.38 -36.72 15.82
C ARG A 550 -4.23 -37.38 17.19
N PRO A 551 -4.90 -38.52 17.46
CA PRO A 551 -4.77 -39.23 18.74
C PRO A 551 -3.32 -39.56 19.11
N GLU A 552 -2.45 -39.79 18.14
CA GLU A 552 -1.04 -40.13 18.37
C GLU A 552 -0.20 -38.96 18.87
N THR A 553 -0.74 -37.74 18.85
CA THR A 553 -0.09 -36.51 19.32
C THR A 553 -0.37 -36.19 20.79
N GLU A 554 -1.12 -37.05 21.48
CA GLU A 554 -1.48 -36.90 22.89
C GLU A 554 -0.27 -37.12 23.81
N ILE A 555 -0.13 -36.23 24.79
CA ILE A 555 0.94 -36.25 25.79
C ILE A 555 0.37 -36.33 27.20
N ALA A 556 1.05 -37.08 28.07
CA ALA A 556 0.66 -37.17 29.46
C ALA A 556 0.95 -35.85 30.20
N VAL A 557 -0.10 -35.25 30.76
CA VAL A 557 -0.03 -34.00 31.52
C VAL A 557 -0.70 -34.17 32.87
N ARG A 558 -0.08 -33.61 33.92
CA ARG A 558 -0.57 -33.72 35.29
C ARG A 558 -1.99 -33.17 35.40
N GLU A 559 -2.90 -33.97 35.96
CA GLU A 559 -4.32 -33.62 36.18
C GLU A 559 -5.13 -33.33 34.89
N SER A 560 -4.67 -33.73 33.70
CA SER A 560 -5.41 -33.57 32.43
C SER A 560 -6.65 -34.47 32.35
N ASP A 561 -6.51 -35.78 32.54
CA ASP A 561 -7.65 -36.71 32.46
C ASP A 561 -8.72 -36.40 33.51
N PRO A 562 -8.39 -36.14 34.80
CA PRO A 562 -9.38 -35.72 35.80
C PRO A 562 -10.06 -34.37 35.51
N ALA A 563 -9.49 -33.57 34.60
CA ALA A 563 -10.07 -32.32 34.13
C ALA A 563 -10.96 -32.51 32.88
N GLY A 564 -11.10 -33.74 32.37
CA GLY A 564 -11.89 -34.02 31.17
C GLY A 564 -11.21 -33.55 29.88
N CYS A 565 -9.88 -33.38 29.90
CA CYS A 565 -9.10 -32.77 28.83
C CYS A 565 -8.10 -33.72 28.19
N GLU A 566 -8.08 -33.74 26.85
CA GLU A 566 -6.95 -34.27 26.09
C GLU A 566 -5.89 -33.17 25.94
N THR A 567 -4.62 -33.51 26.16
CA THR A 567 -3.51 -32.57 25.90
C THR A 567 -2.64 -33.11 24.78
N LYS A 568 -2.52 -32.35 23.69
CA LYS A 568 -1.80 -32.73 22.48
C LYS A 568 -0.66 -31.77 22.19
N LYS A 569 0.42 -32.27 21.58
CA LYS A 569 1.55 -31.46 21.15
C LYS A 569 1.87 -31.70 19.68
N VAL A 570 1.90 -30.64 18.89
CA VAL A 570 2.33 -30.66 17.49
C VAL A 570 3.33 -29.54 17.28
N ARG A 571 4.57 -29.88 16.92
CA ARG A 571 5.70 -28.92 16.82
C ARG A 571 5.87 -28.13 18.13
N GLU A 572 5.86 -26.79 18.05
CA GLU A 572 5.91 -25.90 19.21
C GLU A 572 4.55 -25.71 19.88
N TRP A 573 3.45 -26.22 19.31
CA TRP A 573 2.09 -25.92 19.76
C TRP A 573 1.57 -26.97 20.73
N LEU A 574 0.98 -26.48 21.82
CA LEU A 574 0.23 -27.24 22.80
C LEU A 574 -1.26 -26.98 22.58
N GLY A 575 -2.03 -28.05 22.42
CA GLY A 575 -3.48 -28.03 22.33
C GLY A 575 -4.09 -28.73 23.54
N ILE A 576 -5.04 -28.07 24.19
CA ILE A 576 -5.80 -28.58 25.33
C ILE A 576 -7.26 -28.60 24.93
N PHE A 577 -7.86 -29.78 24.95
CA PHE A 577 -9.20 -30.00 24.42
C PHE A 577 -10.06 -30.65 25.50
N CYS A 578 -10.81 -29.83 26.24
CA CYS A 578 -11.66 -30.25 27.34
C CYS A 578 -13.08 -30.51 26.85
N ARG A 579 -13.29 -31.74 26.36
CA ARG A 579 -14.52 -32.19 25.68
C ARG A 579 -15.14 -33.42 26.33
N HIS A 580 -14.55 -33.92 27.39
CA HIS A 580 -15.02 -35.06 28.17
C HIS A 580 -15.50 -34.60 29.55
N GLU A 581 -16.28 -35.45 30.22
CA GLU A 581 -16.71 -35.15 31.59
C GLU A 581 -15.54 -35.15 32.58
N PRO A 582 -15.43 -34.16 33.48
CA PRO A 582 -16.32 -33.00 33.63
C PRO A 582 -16.18 -31.99 32.49
N LEU A 583 -17.30 -31.51 31.93
CA LEU A 583 -17.25 -30.60 30.78
C LEU A 583 -16.82 -29.17 31.15
N ALA A 584 -15.76 -28.68 30.50
CA ALA A 584 -15.32 -27.29 30.66
C ALA A 584 -16.24 -26.34 29.88
N THR A 585 -16.80 -25.34 30.58
CA THR A 585 -17.75 -24.36 30.05
C THR A 585 -17.08 -23.07 29.59
N GLY A 586 -15.82 -22.85 29.97
CA GLY A 586 -15.06 -21.66 29.57
C GLY A 586 -13.58 -21.77 29.85
N VAL A 587 -12.82 -20.84 29.27
CA VAL A 587 -11.38 -20.71 29.48
C VAL A 587 -11.00 -19.23 29.49
N VAL A 588 -10.24 -18.82 30.49
CA VAL A 588 -9.71 -17.46 30.62
C VAL A 588 -8.20 -17.51 30.62
N VAL A 589 -7.58 -16.90 29.61
CA VAL A 589 -6.12 -16.84 29.49
C VAL A 589 -5.59 -15.72 30.39
N THR A 590 -4.71 -16.04 31.32
CA THR A 590 -4.13 -15.07 32.26
C THR A 590 -2.72 -14.64 31.85
N SER A 591 -1.98 -15.51 31.17
CA SER A 591 -0.69 -15.17 30.55
C SER A 591 -0.39 -16.11 29.39
N GLY A 592 0.39 -15.65 28.43
CA GLY A 592 0.80 -16.42 27.25
C GLY A 592 0.73 -15.57 25.99
N THR A 593 1.60 -15.86 25.04
CA THR A 593 1.69 -15.15 23.76
C THR A 593 1.02 -15.97 22.68
N GLU A 594 0.21 -15.31 21.84
CA GLU A 594 -0.47 -15.95 20.69
C GLU A 594 -1.42 -17.11 21.06
N VAL A 595 -2.02 -17.04 22.24
CA VAL A 595 -2.99 -18.02 22.70
C VAL A 595 -4.32 -17.87 21.95
N THR A 596 -4.81 -18.98 21.40
CA THR A 596 -6.16 -19.10 20.85
C THR A 596 -6.96 -20.00 21.79
N ALA A 597 -7.94 -19.43 22.49
CA ALA A 597 -8.74 -20.17 23.46
C ALA A 597 -10.20 -19.74 23.36
N GLY A 598 -11.12 -20.66 23.64
CA GLY A 598 -12.54 -20.38 23.60
C GLY A 598 -13.41 -21.53 24.07
N ALA A 599 -14.68 -21.21 24.30
CA ALA A 599 -15.74 -22.18 24.54
C ALA A 599 -16.55 -22.37 23.26
N VAL A 600 -16.88 -23.61 22.95
CA VAL A 600 -17.75 -24.02 21.84
C VAL A 600 -18.85 -24.92 22.38
N PRO A 601 -19.98 -25.09 21.68
CA PRO A 601 -20.98 -26.07 22.10
C PRO A 601 -20.35 -27.46 22.28
N GLY A 602 -20.39 -27.98 23.51
CA GLY A 602 -19.82 -29.29 23.86
C GLY A 602 -18.35 -29.30 24.30
N GLY A 603 -17.76 -28.15 24.68
CA GLY A 603 -16.47 -28.13 25.38
C GLY A 603 -15.72 -26.80 25.31
N SER A 604 -14.51 -26.79 25.83
CA SER A 604 -13.60 -25.65 25.75
C SER A 604 -12.22 -26.11 25.29
N PHE A 605 -11.47 -25.20 24.67
CA PHE A 605 -10.13 -25.51 24.20
C PHE A 605 -9.17 -24.34 24.36
N LEU A 606 -7.88 -24.68 24.36
CA LEU A 606 -6.78 -23.74 24.32
C LEU A 606 -5.70 -24.28 23.39
N VAL A 607 -5.24 -23.47 22.45
CA VAL A 607 -4.10 -23.75 21.56
C VAL A 607 -3.10 -22.61 21.69
N ALA A 608 -1.86 -22.92 22.04
CA ALA A 608 -0.81 -21.93 22.23
C ALA A 608 0.58 -22.50 21.91
N PRO A 609 1.52 -21.67 21.43
CA PRO A 609 2.91 -22.10 21.28
C PRO A 609 3.60 -22.15 22.66
N VAL A 610 4.47 -23.13 22.86
CA VAL A 610 5.36 -23.25 24.02
C VAL A 610 6.69 -22.60 23.66
N ILE A 611 6.84 -21.33 24.04
CA ILE A 611 8.00 -20.50 23.69
C ILE A 611 8.99 -20.49 24.87
N PRO A 612 10.30 -20.77 24.65
CA PRO A 612 11.31 -20.69 25.69
C PRO A 612 11.29 -19.34 26.43
N GLY A 613 11.28 -19.39 27.77
CA GLY A 613 11.23 -18.20 28.62
C GLY A 613 9.87 -17.50 28.72
N GLN A 614 8.80 -18.08 28.14
CA GLN A 614 7.44 -17.55 28.25
C GLN A 614 6.51 -18.56 28.92
N ASP A 615 6.03 -18.21 30.11
CA ASP A 615 5.02 -18.98 30.79
C ASP A 615 3.66 -18.83 30.10
N LEU A 616 2.87 -19.91 30.13
CA LEU A 616 1.47 -19.92 29.73
C LEU A 616 0.63 -20.25 30.97
N ALA A 617 -0.43 -19.47 31.20
CA ALA A 617 -1.38 -19.76 32.25
C ALA A 617 -2.81 -19.43 31.80
N ALA A 618 -3.74 -20.30 32.16
CA ALA A 618 -5.16 -20.13 31.90
C ALA A 618 -5.99 -20.76 33.03
N THR A 619 -7.23 -20.31 33.19
CA THR A 619 -8.20 -20.90 34.11
C THR A 619 -9.33 -21.52 33.31
N PHE A 620 -9.54 -22.82 33.46
CA PHE A 620 -10.68 -23.55 32.90
C PHE A 620 -11.83 -23.52 33.91
N LEU A 621 -13.02 -23.22 33.40
CA LEU A 621 -14.24 -23.06 34.17
C LEU A 621 -15.14 -24.29 33.97
N TYR A 622 -15.74 -24.75 35.05
CA TYR A 622 -16.64 -25.89 35.09
C TYR A 622 -17.89 -25.52 35.89
N GLU A 623 -18.95 -26.31 35.80
CA GLU A 623 -20.11 -26.15 36.67
C GLU A 623 -19.70 -26.37 38.14
N GLY A 624 -19.74 -25.30 38.95
CA GLY A 624 -19.43 -25.36 40.38
C GLY A 624 -17.93 -25.45 40.75
N ALA A 625 -17.00 -25.41 39.79
CA ALA A 625 -15.56 -25.48 40.05
C ALA A 625 -14.71 -24.70 39.02
N SER A 626 -13.43 -24.53 39.33
CA SER A 626 -12.43 -24.05 38.38
C SER A 626 -11.14 -24.86 38.48
N ARG A 627 -10.32 -24.88 37.42
CA ARG A 627 -8.97 -25.45 37.46
C ARG A 627 -8.00 -24.49 36.78
N ASP A 628 -6.87 -24.22 37.41
CA ASP A 628 -5.82 -23.43 36.81
C ASP A 628 -4.88 -24.36 36.03
N PHE A 629 -4.58 -24.01 34.79
CA PHE A 629 -3.63 -24.68 33.92
C PHE A 629 -2.38 -23.81 33.78
N THR A 630 -1.20 -24.41 33.94
CA THR A 630 0.07 -23.69 33.80
C THR A 630 1.09 -24.50 33.01
N VAL A 631 1.87 -23.79 32.20
CA VAL A 631 3.13 -24.26 31.60
C VAL A 631 4.22 -23.33 32.10
N LYS A 632 5.15 -23.85 32.89
CA LYS A 632 6.34 -23.12 33.34
C LYS A 632 7.53 -23.44 32.46
N VAL A 633 7.95 -22.53 31.59
CA VAL A 633 9.01 -22.85 30.60
C VAL A 633 10.36 -22.37 31.11
N GLY A 634 11.24 -23.30 31.52
CA GLY A 634 12.65 -22.99 31.84
C GLY A 634 13.51 -22.74 30.60
N ASP A 635 14.81 -22.45 30.81
CA ASP A 635 15.77 -22.17 29.72
C ASP A 635 15.97 -23.34 28.73
N ALA A 636 15.54 -24.55 29.12
CA ALA A 636 15.45 -25.72 28.26
C ALA A 636 14.01 -26.26 28.24
N VAL A 637 13.47 -26.50 27.04
CA VAL A 637 12.09 -27.00 26.79
C VAL A 637 11.79 -28.35 27.50
N ALA A 638 12.82 -29.04 28.00
CA ALA A 638 12.74 -30.35 28.62
C ALA A 638 12.26 -30.38 30.08
N THR A 639 12.06 -29.23 30.75
CA THR A 639 11.66 -29.19 32.18
C THR A 639 10.43 -28.32 32.44
N ALA A 640 9.48 -28.26 31.52
CA ALA A 640 8.25 -27.52 31.79
C ALA A 640 7.36 -28.26 32.80
N ASP A 641 7.05 -27.64 33.95
CA ASP A 641 5.93 -28.11 34.78
C ASP A 641 4.65 -27.74 34.03
N VAL A 642 4.01 -28.76 33.47
CA VAL A 642 2.77 -28.66 32.70
C VAL A 642 1.70 -29.42 33.44
N GLY A 643 0.62 -28.75 33.77
CA GLY A 643 -0.47 -29.42 34.46
C GLY A 643 -1.60 -28.51 34.89
N PHE A 644 -2.67 -29.17 35.27
CA PHE A 644 -3.78 -28.56 35.96
C PHE A 644 -3.57 -28.61 37.48
N THR A 645 -4.18 -27.67 38.18
CA THR A 645 -4.45 -27.83 39.60
C THR A 645 -5.53 -28.89 39.81
N LYS A 646 -5.60 -29.39 41.05
CA LYS A 646 -6.83 -30.03 41.55
C LYS A 646 -8.00 -29.03 41.48
N PRO A 647 -9.27 -29.50 41.51
CA PRO A 647 -10.43 -28.62 41.49
C PRO A 647 -10.35 -27.53 42.57
N LEU A 648 -10.56 -26.30 42.15
CA LEU A 648 -10.66 -25.11 42.99
C LEU A 648 -12.12 -24.66 43.05
N ALA A 649 -12.43 -23.75 43.97
CA ALA A 649 -13.76 -23.14 44.07
C ALA A 649 -14.18 -22.49 42.73
N ALA A 650 -15.49 -22.48 42.46
CA ALA A 650 -16.05 -21.77 41.32
C ALA A 650 -15.64 -20.29 41.33
N ARG A 651 -15.31 -19.77 40.15
CA ARG A 651 -14.95 -18.36 39.92
C ARG A 651 -15.94 -17.74 38.93
N PRO A 652 -17.21 -17.50 39.33
CA PRO A 652 -18.26 -17.02 38.42
C PRO A 652 -17.94 -15.64 37.81
N GLU A 653 -17.10 -14.84 38.48
CA GLU A 653 -16.61 -13.56 37.98
C GLU A 653 -15.77 -13.67 36.70
N LEU A 654 -15.25 -14.86 36.40
CA LEU A 654 -14.48 -15.15 35.18
C LEU A 654 -15.34 -15.71 34.05
N ALA A 655 -16.63 -15.98 34.28
CA ALA A 655 -17.50 -16.55 33.27
C ALA A 655 -17.68 -15.58 32.09
N THR A 656 -17.26 -15.99 30.91
CA THR A 656 -17.41 -15.22 29.67
C THR A 656 -18.47 -15.84 28.76
N THR A 657 -19.33 -15.03 28.16
CA THR A 657 -20.21 -15.48 27.08
C THR A 657 -19.38 -15.80 25.83
N PRO A 658 -19.70 -16.88 25.09
CA PRO A 658 -19.07 -17.15 23.80
C PRO A 658 -19.21 -15.95 22.87
N ALA A 659 -18.15 -15.62 22.14
CA ALA A 659 -18.16 -14.51 21.20
C ALA A 659 -19.22 -14.77 20.10
N PRO A 660 -20.00 -13.77 19.65
CA PRO A 660 -21.07 -13.96 18.67
C PRO A 660 -20.61 -14.64 17.37
N GLU A 661 -19.37 -14.41 16.96
CA GLU A 661 -18.77 -14.98 15.76
C GLU A 661 -18.60 -16.51 15.84
N THR A 662 -18.59 -17.08 17.04
CA THR A 662 -18.41 -18.51 17.30
C THR A 662 -19.53 -19.35 16.69
N ASN A 663 -20.78 -18.85 16.71
CA ASN A 663 -21.92 -19.60 16.17
C ASN A 663 -21.83 -19.74 14.64
N ALA A 664 -21.52 -18.65 13.94
CA ALA A 664 -21.34 -18.66 12.49
C ALA A 664 -20.17 -19.58 12.09
N PHE A 665 -19.08 -19.54 12.85
CA PHE A 665 -17.96 -20.46 12.66
C PHE A 665 -18.36 -21.92 12.86
N CYS A 666 -19.08 -22.26 13.93
CA CYS A 666 -19.55 -23.62 14.17
C CYS A 666 -20.39 -24.14 13.00
N THR A 667 -21.28 -23.31 12.44
CA THR A 667 -22.06 -23.67 11.26
C THR A 667 -21.16 -23.97 10.07
N CYS A 668 -20.16 -23.13 9.79
CA CYS A 668 -19.19 -23.37 8.73
C CYS A 668 -18.33 -24.62 8.97
N PHE A 669 -17.88 -24.84 10.21
CA PHE A 669 -17.04 -25.97 10.59
C PHE A 669 -17.74 -27.30 10.34
N ILE A 670 -18.99 -27.43 10.79
CA ILE A 670 -19.80 -28.65 10.59
C ILE A 670 -20.07 -28.89 9.11
N ALA A 671 -20.33 -27.82 8.34
CA ALA A 671 -20.59 -27.93 6.90
C ALA A 671 -19.37 -28.44 6.12
N GLU A 672 -18.17 -27.94 6.43
CA GLU A 672 -16.93 -28.34 5.77
C GLU A 672 -16.32 -29.65 6.32
N ASN A 673 -16.77 -30.12 7.49
CA ASN A 673 -16.29 -31.35 8.13
C ASN A 673 -17.46 -32.29 8.51
N PRO A 674 -18.06 -33.00 7.53
CA PRO A 674 -19.18 -33.89 7.79
C PRO A 674 -18.85 -34.96 8.85
N GLY A 675 -19.73 -35.11 9.84
CA GLY A 675 -19.58 -36.07 10.94
C GLY A 675 -18.80 -35.55 12.16
N LYS A 676 -18.37 -34.29 12.15
CA LYS A 676 -17.76 -33.61 13.31
C LYS A 676 -18.76 -32.70 14.03
N ALA A 677 -18.61 -32.58 15.35
CA ALA A 677 -19.34 -31.59 16.15
C ALA A 677 -18.53 -30.29 16.23
N CYS A 678 -19.14 -29.16 16.63
CA CYS A 678 -18.36 -27.94 16.83
C CYS A 678 -17.34 -28.08 17.96
N SER A 679 -17.60 -28.93 18.95
CA SER A 679 -16.62 -29.29 19.97
C SER A 679 -15.33 -29.86 19.38
N ASP A 680 -15.36 -30.46 18.18
CA ASP A 680 -14.15 -30.96 17.52
C ASP A 680 -13.22 -29.85 17.02
N ALA A 681 -13.72 -28.63 16.85
CA ALA A 681 -12.92 -27.51 16.37
C ALA A 681 -11.73 -27.23 17.31
N THR A 682 -10.60 -26.88 16.69
CA THR A 682 -9.32 -26.61 17.38
C THR A 682 -8.97 -25.12 17.36
N THR A 683 -9.88 -24.28 16.86
CA THR A 683 -9.75 -22.83 16.77
C THR A 683 -11.13 -22.17 16.74
N VAL A 684 -11.16 -20.85 16.89
CA VAL A 684 -12.32 -19.97 16.66
C VAL A 684 -11.86 -18.71 15.92
N PRO A 685 -12.71 -18.09 15.09
CA PRO A 685 -12.35 -16.88 14.39
C PRO A 685 -12.24 -15.73 15.39
N ASN A 686 -11.40 -14.76 15.08
CA ASN A 686 -11.53 -13.44 15.70
C ASN A 686 -12.46 -12.58 14.84
N ALA A 687 -12.83 -11.42 15.40
CA ALA A 687 -13.61 -10.41 14.70
C ALA A 687 -13.01 -10.02 13.34
N ASP A 688 -11.68 -10.02 13.19
CA ASP A 688 -11.03 -9.65 11.92
C ASP A 688 -11.25 -10.70 10.82
N CYS A 689 -11.09 -11.99 11.11
CA CYS A 689 -11.40 -13.06 10.15
C CYS A 689 -12.88 -13.07 9.79
N ALA A 690 -13.77 -12.94 10.79
CA ALA A 690 -15.21 -12.88 10.57
C ALA A 690 -15.62 -11.69 9.70
N ARG A 691 -15.05 -10.50 9.94
CA ARG A 691 -15.26 -9.30 9.12
C ARG A 691 -14.73 -9.47 7.69
N THR A 692 -13.59 -10.14 7.53
CA THR A 692 -12.92 -10.27 6.22
C THR A 692 -13.63 -11.26 5.31
N TYR A 693 -14.05 -12.41 5.84
CA TYR A 693 -14.56 -13.52 5.03
C TYR A 693 -16.06 -13.76 5.14
N GLY A 694 -16.72 -13.23 6.18
CA GLY A 694 -18.17 -13.31 6.35
C GLY A 694 -18.69 -14.74 6.22
N THR A 695 -19.37 -15.03 5.11
CA THR A 695 -20.01 -16.33 4.81
C THR A 695 -19.16 -17.28 3.96
N ASP A 696 -17.96 -16.89 3.52
CA ASP A 696 -17.02 -17.79 2.84
C ASP A 696 -16.43 -18.76 3.87
N CYS A 697 -17.13 -19.89 4.08
CA CYS A 697 -16.80 -20.85 5.12
C CYS A 697 -15.37 -21.38 5.02
N LYS A 698 -14.89 -21.71 3.81
CA LYS A 698 -13.53 -22.24 3.63
C LYS A 698 -12.47 -21.23 4.06
N LYS A 699 -12.58 -19.98 3.61
CA LYS A 699 -11.62 -18.94 4.00
C LYS A 699 -11.76 -18.51 5.44
N LEU A 700 -12.98 -18.52 6.00
CA LEU A 700 -13.20 -18.25 7.42
C LEU A 700 -12.50 -19.28 8.30
N LEU A 701 -12.65 -20.59 8.00
CA LEU A 701 -11.99 -21.67 8.74
C LEU A 701 -10.46 -21.60 8.61
N ALA A 702 -9.95 -21.36 7.40
CA ALA A 702 -8.53 -21.21 7.14
C ALA A 702 -7.93 -19.98 7.87
N CYS A 703 -8.63 -18.84 7.86
CA CYS A 703 -8.21 -17.64 8.59
C CYS A 703 -8.24 -17.85 10.11
N ALA A 704 -9.28 -18.48 10.63
CA ALA A 704 -9.37 -18.83 12.05
C ALA A 704 -8.21 -19.73 12.49
N SER A 705 -7.74 -20.61 11.59
CA SER A 705 -6.61 -21.52 11.83
C SER A 705 -5.25 -20.84 11.63
N GLY A 706 -5.21 -19.58 11.17
CA GLY A 706 -3.97 -18.83 10.92
C GLY A 706 -3.23 -19.27 9.65
N GLU A 707 -3.94 -19.80 8.66
CA GLU A 707 -3.33 -20.27 7.41
C GLU A 707 -2.79 -19.08 6.57
N PRO A 708 -1.54 -19.14 6.07
CA PRO A 708 -0.92 -18.03 5.33
C PRO A 708 -1.67 -17.62 4.05
N ALA A 709 -2.46 -18.53 3.48
CA ALA A 709 -3.28 -18.28 2.29
C ALA A 709 -4.60 -17.55 2.58
N ALA A 710 -5.04 -17.49 3.84
CA ALA A 710 -6.30 -16.89 4.25
C ALA A 710 -6.06 -15.94 5.43
N VAL A 711 -5.63 -14.72 5.12
CA VAL A 711 -5.24 -13.71 6.13
C VAL A 711 -6.32 -12.65 6.30
N PRO A 712 -6.52 -12.09 7.51
CA PRO A 712 -7.54 -11.05 7.71
C PRO A 712 -7.07 -9.68 7.19
N THR A 713 -8.04 -8.83 6.84
CA THR A 713 -7.80 -7.41 6.58
C THR A 713 -7.73 -6.63 7.89
N CYS A 714 -6.60 -5.99 8.14
CA CYS A 714 -6.36 -5.23 9.37
C CYS A 714 -6.78 -3.76 9.24
N ALA A 715 -7.31 -3.20 10.32
CA ALA A 715 -7.61 -1.77 10.42
C ALA A 715 -6.33 -0.93 10.44
N GLU A 716 -6.46 0.38 10.19
CA GLU A 716 -5.35 1.33 10.30
C GLU A 716 -4.70 1.29 11.69
N GLY A 717 -3.36 1.31 11.73
CA GLY A 717 -2.59 1.15 12.96
C GLY A 717 -2.48 -0.29 13.46
N PHE A 718 -2.96 -1.27 12.68
CA PHE A 718 -2.80 -2.69 12.93
C PHE A 718 -2.11 -3.37 11.76
N ALA A 719 -1.32 -4.38 12.04
CA ALA A 719 -0.70 -5.23 11.04
C ALA A 719 -0.84 -6.70 11.42
N ARG A 720 -0.79 -7.58 10.43
CA ARG A 720 -0.76 -9.02 10.69
C ARG A 720 0.56 -9.35 11.38
N ALA A 721 0.48 -10.02 12.51
CA ALA A 721 1.65 -10.51 13.22
C ALA A 721 1.34 -11.77 14.02
N GLY A 722 2.40 -12.45 14.42
CA GLY A 722 2.32 -13.77 15.01
C GLY A 722 2.18 -14.88 13.96
N ALA A 723 2.44 -16.10 14.40
CA ALA A 723 2.18 -17.32 13.68
C ALA A 723 0.71 -17.50 13.30
N ALA A 724 -0.24 -17.02 14.10
CA ALA A 724 -1.66 -17.07 13.72
C ALA A 724 -2.11 -15.96 12.77
N GLN A 725 -1.21 -15.10 12.26
CA GLN A 725 -1.51 -13.98 11.34
C GLN A 725 -2.64 -13.05 11.79
N ARG A 726 -2.79 -12.87 13.10
CA ARG A 726 -3.84 -12.03 13.69
C ARG A 726 -3.48 -10.55 13.49
N CYS A 727 -4.48 -9.68 13.35
CA CYS A 727 -4.26 -8.25 13.36
C CYS A 727 -3.83 -7.80 14.75
N ARG A 728 -2.60 -7.28 14.86
CA ARG A 728 -2.00 -6.77 16.10
C ARG A 728 -1.77 -5.28 15.97
N GLN A 729 -1.99 -4.57 17.07
CA GLN A 729 -1.73 -3.13 17.11
C GLN A 729 -0.24 -2.91 16.87
N LEU A 730 0.09 -2.03 15.93
CA LEU A 730 1.43 -1.53 15.71
C LEU A 730 1.87 -0.71 16.93
N CYS A 731 3.09 -0.89 17.39
CA CYS A 731 3.65 -0.13 18.52
C CYS A 731 5.05 0.38 18.22
N SER A 732 5.47 1.39 18.98
CA SER A 732 6.83 1.92 18.89
C SER A 732 7.22 2.51 20.25
N LYS A 733 8.39 3.14 20.34
CA LYS A 733 8.77 3.92 21.54
C LYS A 733 7.74 5.02 21.86
N ASP A 734 7.08 5.55 20.83
CA ASP A 734 6.12 6.65 20.94
C ASP A 734 4.66 6.18 20.90
N VAL A 735 4.41 4.91 20.57
CA VAL A 735 3.07 4.31 20.52
C VAL A 735 3.00 3.12 21.46
N ALA A 736 2.40 3.33 22.63
CA ALA A 736 2.20 2.28 23.62
C ALA A 736 1.10 1.29 23.21
N CYS A 737 1.28 0.04 23.65
CA CYS A 737 0.29 -1.00 23.47
C CYS A 737 -0.95 -0.78 24.34
N LYS A 738 -2.15 -0.93 23.75
CA LYS A 738 -3.40 -0.95 24.54
C LYS A 738 -3.47 -2.17 25.44
N THR A 739 -3.00 -3.31 24.94
CA THR A 739 -2.91 -4.59 25.65
C THR A 739 -1.62 -5.31 25.27
N GLY A 740 -1.08 -6.11 26.18
CA GLY A 740 0.16 -6.84 25.95
C GLY A 740 1.41 -5.95 26.06
N ARG A 741 2.49 -6.37 25.41
CA ARG A 741 3.77 -5.63 25.37
C ARG A 741 4.19 -5.37 23.93
N CYS A 742 4.94 -4.29 23.74
CA CYS A 742 5.52 -3.99 22.44
C CYS A 742 6.71 -4.93 22.18
N VAL A 743 6.62 -5.74 21.13
CA VAL A 743 7.65 -6.72 20.78
C VAL A 743 8.06 -6.57 19.31
N GLU A 744 9.33 -6.85 19.03
CA GLU A 744 9.82 -6.89 17.65
C GLU A 744 9.27 -8.10 16.91
N TRP A 745 8.78 -7.87 15.69
CA TRP A 745 8.26 -8.90 14.82
C TRP A 745 8.58 -8.58 13.37
N GLN A 746 9.41 -9.41 12.72
CA GLN A 746 9.77 -9.27 11.30
C GLN A 746 10.23 -7.85 10.89
N GLY A 747 11.08 -7.21 11.70
CA GLY A 747 11.55 -5.84 11.45
C GLY A 747 10.54 -4.72 11.78
N GLY A 748 9.31 -5.08 12.17
CA GLY A 748 8.32 -4.18 12.75
C GLY A 748 8.20 -4.34 14.26
N GLN A 749 7.29 -3.59 14.87
CA GLN A 749 6.96 -3.67 16.29
C GLN A 749 5.43 -3.75 16.48
N VAL A 750 4.99 -4.76 17.24
CA VAL A 750 3.56 -5.05 17.44
C VAL A 750 3.26 -5.38 18.90
N CYS A 751 2.00 -5.23 19.28
CA CYS A 751 1.50 -5.59 20.59
C CYS A 751 1.13 -7.08 20.64
N LEU A 752 1.87 -7.86 21.42
CA LEU A 752 1.61 -9.29 21.68
C LEU A 752 1.40 -9.61 23.15
#